data_AF-A0A7H0H4J8-F1
#
_entry.id   AF-A0A7H0H4J8-F1
#
_cell.length_a   1.000
_cell.length_b   1.000
_cell.length_c   1.000
_cell.angle_alpha   90.00
_cell.angle_beta   90.00
_cell.angle_gamma   90.00
#
_symmetry.space_group_name_H-M   'P 1'
#
loop_
_entity.id
_entity.type
_entity.pdbx_description
1 polymer ?
#
loop_
_entity_poly.entity_id
_entity_poly.type
_entity_poly.pdbx_seq_one_letter_code
_entity_poly.pdbx_strand_id
1 'polypeptide(L)'
;MHPYLCDDGGHLLASQGTATAIAVAPTESTAVLSAADALAADLRAVCGAEPTLQQTVSGARIVVGTLGFSPLVDDAVASGALAVDLLRDEAGDFRWEAFLIQAVGEALYVVGTDRRGTVFGIYDLCEAMGVSPWYWFGDVPVRTRPEVRFRAETRHADWPGVAYRGIFINDEEELERWAQEHTGDDTIGPETYARLFELVLRLKGNYVWPAMHVNAFNLDPANGRLADDLGVVIGSSHCDMLLRSNEHEFEGWAAYDYSLPGRNRDELIEYWRGSVRQNGGYEVSWTVGMRGIHDTGFSTAAIDGDDSLTEVGRHRARVDLLGRVIADQRRLLVDELGDRGRDCLQLFIPYKEVLPLYDGGLELPDDVTVVWANDNFGYVRRYPTGAELDRPGGHGLYYHSSYWSVPPRSYLATSSTPLALMRAELTKAWDHGIRRLWVDNVGGLKPLELETEFFLRCAWQAGKETTTSDVAGFVTTWFDANFSGGRGAEVGELYARYYRLNNQRKIEHLDGDAFSLTSDGDEAARRVRDLADIAARIASIAVELPIGERDAFLQLIGIKVHLAYLVAAQFAYADRSRLALAQGRPAAADAYTVRSKEYDACKRALLHSYNEILSDGRWSRMLEPESSPPPAMALAPAATPALTIGEPGLGVAVRGREQPGVGDGLVFWPDGRDTLWIDVFSTGAAGVPFEVSAEPWLKVSPSSGVLDPDVRLQVSVPELVEGPAPVRPFETLAGARSSGTVVITAAGQTVAVPVSIVATAPVPSDFSGSIEADGHISIDPSRPDGGSGWRVVPWLGRDHNDAVAATADAGALLEYRLFLHTPGAHTLELHRLPTLNSTGRIRVGISVDGGETIVVESPTTDEYRGDWEEAVLDNVERLSVQLPHLGGGGHVLRLHAVDEHVTLSKLIVHTAPVAPSNLGPSFSRHTDRPFEPTPDPDPGLPDALRASLLGLYRVDPAAVPPRPTLYVGGAAKVDPDQALGRRYLRVEQTRLPEPPTYVRPDGTKDVVAALGTGAFLQVDGCLAIETECALADDEYAHRSPGDGLVWTHTDADTAAGWGLAVRVDAPGRSWDDPSSAPAMHYVVDVEEGGEHEVWLLIKQNGYADDDSVWLAVDGAVQPVSEQHFGGDLFGWDTTQLWHWVALSRVALSPGRRQLSLIARRAGLRVDRLFLTRHDELPPDDGNWGASPREGRPVDLRHTTSDAPAVEGRCAEEDEHR
;
A
#
# COMPACT_ATOMS: atom_id res chain seq x y z
N MET A 1 25.24 16.57 -16.21
CA MET A 1 25.46 17.46 -17.36
C MET A 1 24.90 16.75 -18.60
N HIS A 2 24.02 17.38 -19.38
CA HIS A 2 23.33 16.71 -20.50
C HIS A 2 24.33 16.26 -21.59
N PRO A 3 24.14 15.10 -22.27
CA PRO A 3 25.05 14.60 -23.30
C PRO A 3 25.31 15.60 -24.44
N TYR A 4 24.34 16.45 -24.78
CA TYR A 4 24.46 17.37 -25.94
C TYR A 4 24.20 18.85 -25.67
N LEU A 5 23.48 19.23 -24.61
CA LEU A 5 23.34 20.63 -24.23
C LEU A 5 24.53 21.10 -23.37
N CYS A 6 24.91 22.36 -23.53
CA CYS A 6 26.01 22.98 -22.80
C CYS A 6 25.59 24.34 -22.23
N ASP A 7 26.14 24.68 -21.07
CA ASP A 7 25.86 25.97 -20.41
C ASP A 7 26.63 27.11 -21.10
N ASP A 8 27.88 26.87 -21.49
CA ASP A 8 28.76 27.83 -22.17
C ASP A 8 29.40 27.21 -23.43
N GLY A 9 29.67 28.05 -24.44
CA GLY A 9 30.20 27.61 -25.73
C GLY A 9 29.13 26.99 -26.65
N GLY A 10 29.55 26.31 -27.73
CA GLY A 10 28.61 25.67 -28.67
C GLY A 10 27.75 26.63 -29.50
N HIS A 11 26.73 26.09 -30.16
CA HIS A 11 25.80 26.83 -31.02
C HIS A 11 24.52 27.20 -30.27
N LEU A 12 23.98 28.38 -30.60
CA LEU A 12 22.72 28.86 -30.04
C LEU A 12 21.56 28.06 -30.64
N LEU A 13 20.77 27.42 -29.78
CA LEU A 13 19.51 26.78 -30.15
C LEU A 13 18.36 27.78 -30.11
N ALA A 14 18.20 28.47 -28.96
CA ALA A 14 17.14 29.42 -28.70
C ALA A 14 17.56 30.42 -27.61
N SER A 15 17.05 31.65 -27.65
CA SER A 15 17.29 32.67 -26.63
C SER A 15 16.09 33.60 -26.47
N GLN A 16 16.01 34.26 -25.32
CA GLN A 16 14.95 35.19 -24.99
C GLN A 16 14.73 36.25 -26.09
N GLY A 17 13.47 36.44 -26.49
CA GLY A 17 13.05 37.44 -27.47
C GLY A 17 13.63 37.23 -28.88
N THR A 18 14.17 36.05 -29.18
CA THR A 18 14.78 35.72 -30.49
C THR A 18 13.88 34.78 -31.27
N ALA A 19 13.66 35.09 -32.55
CA ALA A 19 12.94 34.22 -33.47
C ALA A 19 13.71 32.89 -33.64
N THR A 20 13.08 31.77 -33.29
CA THR A 20 13.70 30.44 -33.33
C THR A 20 12.94 29.55 -34.33
N ALA A 21 13.47 29.43 -35.54
CA ALA A 21 12.83 28.64 -36.57
C ALA A 21 13.05 27.13 -36.36
N ILE A 22 11.95 26.37 -36.35
CA ILE A 22 11.91 24.91 -36.30
C ILE A 22 11.42 24.43 -37.66
N ALA A 23 12.26 23.69 -38.38
CA ALA A 23 11.89 23.09 -39.65
C ALA A 23 11.20 21.74 -39.41
N VAL A 24 9.95 21.63 -39.84
CA VAL A 24 9.15 20.39 -39.79
C VAL A 24 8.26 20.32 -41.04
N ALA A 25 8.19 19.16 -41.69
CA ALA A 25 7.43 19.02 -42.92
C ALA A 25 5.93 18.93 -42.60
N PRO A 26 5.03 19.58 -43.37
CA PRO A 26 3.59 19.45 -43.17
C PRO A 26 3.06 18.05 -43.50
N THR A 27 3.89 17.23 -44.15
CA THR A 27 3.60 15.83 -44.45
C THR A 27 3.88 14.91 -43.27
N GLU A 28 4.59 15.36 -42.23
CA GLU A 28 4.81 14.57 -41.01
C GLU A 28 3.49 14.07 -40.38
N SER A 29 3.56 12.97 -39.64
CA SER A 29 2.39 12.46 -38.92
C SER A 29 1.86 13.48 -37.91
N THR A 30 0.55 13.42 -37.60
CA THR A 30 -0.07 14.27 -36.57
C THR A 30 0.72 14.23 -35.25
N ALA A 31 1.19 13.05 -34.84
CA ALA A 31 1.97 12.86 -33.63
C ALA A 31 3.25 13.72 -33.61
N VAL A 32 3.99 13.73 -34.72
CA VAL A 32 5.22 14.52 -34.86
C VAL A 32 4.92 16.02 -34.90
N LEU A 33 3.84 16.43 -35.55
CA LEU A 33 3.40 17.82 -35.58
C LEU A 33 3.00 18.32 -34.18
N SER A 34 2.22 17.53 -33.45
CA SER A 34 1.84 17.81 -32.06
C SER A 34 3.06 17.90 -31.13
N ALA A 35 4.03 16.99 -31.28
CA ALA A 35 5.28 17.06 -30.51
C ALA A 35 6.13 18.30 -30.89
N ALA A 36 6.15 18.70 -32.16
CA ALA A 36 6.83 19.93 -32.59
C ALA A 36 6.16 21.20 -32.04
N ASP A 37 4.83 21.22 -31.93
CA ASP A 37 4.09 22.30 -31.25
C ASP A 37 4.41 22.32 -29.74
N ALA A 38 4.49 21.16 -29.09
CA ALA A 38 4.91 21.04 -27.70
C ALA A 38 6.36 21.55 -27.51
N LEU A 39 7.28 21.21 -28.40
CA LEU A 39 8.66 21.75 -28.39
C LEU A 39 8.68 23.28 -28.51
N ALA A 40 7.83 23.85 -29.38
CA ALA A 40 7.69 25.29 -29.50
C ALA A 40 7.13 25.92 -28.21
N ALA A 41 6.16 25.29 -27.56
CA ALA A 41 5.64 25.74 -26.27
C ALA A 41 6.72 25.67 -25.17
N ASP A 42 7.46 24.57 -25.11
CA ASP A 42 8.53 24.32 -24.14
C ASP A 42 9.67 25.33 -24.30
N LEU A 43 10.07 25.68 -25.54
CA LEU A 43 11.07 26.72 -25.80
C LEU A 43 10.62 28.10 -25.30
N ARG A 44 9.33 28.44 -25.44
CA ARG A 44 8.76 29.67 -24.89
C ARG A 44 8.82 29.65 -23.37
N ALA A 45 8.43 28.55 -22.74
CA ALA A 45 8.42 28.40 -21.29
C ALA A 45 9.83 28.43 -20.68
N VAL A 46 10.80 27.77 -21.31
CA VAL A 46 12.18 27.65 -20.81
C VAL A 46 12.96 28.95 -20.95
N CYS A 47 12.91 29.61 -22.12
CA CYS A 47 13.80 30.76 -22.37
C CYS A 47 13.12 32.00 -22.94
N GLY A 48 11.79 32.01 -23.09
CA GLY A 48 11.08 33.14 -23.67
C GLY A 48 11.44 33.42 -25.13
N ALA A 49 11.84 32.38 -25.88
CA ALA A 49 12.07 32.46 -27.31
C ALA A 49 10.76 32.71 -28.08
N GLU A 50 10.87 33.14 -29.34
CA GLU A 50 9.73 33.26 -30.25
C GLU A 50 9.81 32.16 -31.34
N PRO A 51 9.44 30.90 -31.03
CA PRO A 51 9.57 29.82 -31.98
C PRO A 51 8.50 29.89 -33.08
N THR A 52 8.94 29.60 -34.30
CA THR A 52 8.09 29.51 -35.51
C THR A 52 8.33 28.19 -36.21
N LEU A 53 7.24 27.51 -36.60
CA LEU A 53 7.33 26.35 -37.47
C LEU A 53 7.47 26.81 -38.92
N GLN A 54 8.39 26.20 -39.66
CA GLN A 54 8.60 26.46 -41.08
C GLN A 54 8.83 25.17 -41.88
N GLN A 55 8.63 25.26 -43.19
CA GLN A 55 8.68 24.10 -44.10
C GLN A 55 10.00 24.02 -44.89
N THR A 56 11.05 24.71 -44.42
CA THR A 56 12.38 24.72 -45.07
C THR A 56 13.49 24.65 -44.04
N VAL A 57 14.57 23.94 -44.34
CA VAL A 57 15.76 23.84 -43.47
C VAL A 57 16.53 25.17 -43.37
N SER A 58 16.51 25.99 -44.42
CA SER A 58 17.25 27.26 -44.47
C SER A 58 16.85 28.18 -43.31
N GLY A 59 17.83 28.56 -42.49
CA GLY A 59 17.64 29.46 -41.34
C GLY A 59 17.02 28.81 -40.09
N ALA A 60 16.70 27.50 -40.14
CA ALA A 60 16.22 26.78 -38.98
C ALA A 60 17.35 26.50 -37.98
N ARG A 61 17.03 26.59 -36.68
CA ARG A 61 17.93 26.15 -35.59
C ARG A 61 17.68 24.70 -35.20
N ILE A 62 16.46 24.21 -35.43
CA ILE A 62 16.05 22.84 -35.18
C ILE A 62 15.46 22.28 -36.47
N VAL A 63 15.86 21.07 -36.85
CA VAL A 63 15.29 20.35 -37.99
C VAL A 63 14.74 19.02 -37.49
N VAL A 64 13.44 18.82 -37.65
CA VAL A 64 12.74 17.60 -37.24
C VAL A 64 12.39 16.81 -38.50
N GLY A 65 12.62 15.49 -38.48
CA GLY A 65 12.18 14.65 -39.59
C GLY A 65 12.18 13.16 -39.31
N THR A 66 11.19 12.46 -39.87
CA THR A 66 11.12 10.99 -39.85
C THR A 66 11.81 10.39 -41.09
N LEU A 67 12.70 9.40 -40.90
CA LEU A 67 13.43 8.76 -42.00
C LEU A 67 12.50 8.10 -43.02
N GLY A 68 12.82 8.30 -44.30
CA GLY A 68 12.03 7.75 -45.43
C GLY A 68 10.68 8.43 -45.65
N PHE A 69 10.33 9.44 -44.84
CA PHE A 69 9.05 10.14 -44.92
C PHE A 69 9.22 11.66 -45.05
N SER A 70 10.21 12.24 -44.37
CA SER A 70 10.42 13.69 -44.32
C SER A 70 11.42 14.19 -45.34
N PRO A 71 11.02 15.00 -46.34
CA PRO A 71 11.95 15.52 -47.33
C PRO A 71 12.98 16.51 -46.74
N LEU A 72 12.76 16.99 -45.52
CA LEU A 72 13.65 17.98 -44.88
C LEU A 72 14.97 17.38 -44.38
N VAL A 73 15.05 16.06 -44.22
CA VAL A 73 16.27 15.37 -43.75
C VAL A 73 16.97 14.59 -44.86
N ASP A 74 16.30 14.33 -45.98
CA ASP A 74 16.79 13.49 -47.08
C ASP A 74 18.17 13.91 -47.61
N ASP A 75 18.38 15.20 -47.88
CA ASP A 75 19.67 15.71 -48.37
C ASP A 75 20.80 15.50 -47.35
N ALA A 76 20.50 15.68 -46.06
CA ALA A 76 21.46 15.49 -44.97
C ALA A 76 21.79 14.01 -44.75
N VAL A 77 20.82 13.11 -44.97
CA VAL A 77 21.04 11.65 -44.97
C VAL A 77 21.85 11.23 -46.19
N ALA A 78 21.46 11.65 -47.40
CA ALA A 78 22.08 11.24 -48.66
C ALA A 78 23.54 11.72 -48.79
N SER A 79 23.86 12.88 -48.22
CA SER A 79 25.23 13.41 -48.16
C SER A 79 26.12 12.76 -47.09
N GLY A 80 25.55 11.92 -46.21
CA GLY A 80 26.25 11.33 -45.07
C GLY A 80 26.52 12.32 -43.94
N ALA A 81 25.85 13.47 -43.92
CA ALA A 81 25.98 14.46 -42.85
C ALA A 81 25.35 13.95 -41.55
N LEU A 82 24.25 13.19 -41.63
CA LEU A 82 23.61 12.51 -40.51
C LEU A 82 24.09 11.07 -40.37
N ALA A 83 24.45 10.68 -39.15
CA ALA A 83 24.98 9.36 -38.87
C ALA A 83 23.88 8.34 -38.54
N VAL A 84 22.92 8.20 -39.45
CA VAL A 84 21.73 7.35 -39.29
C VAL A 84 22.04 5.86 -39.12
N ASP A 85 23.23 5.40 -39.51
CA ASP A 85 23.66 4.02 -39.30
C ASP A 85 23.79 3.64 -37.82
N LEU A 86 23.87 4.62 -36.90
CA LEU A 86 23.79 4.36 -35.45
C LEU A 86 22.42 3.83 -35.00
N LEU A 87 21.38 4.06 -35.81
CA LEU A 87 20.02 3.64 -35.52
C LEU A 87 19.73 2.23 -36.05
N ARG A 88 20.73 1.55 -36.61
CA ARG A 88 20.59 0.20 -37.14
C ARG A 88 21.00 -0.86 -36.11
N ASP A 89 20.37 -2.01 -36.21
CA ASP A 89 20.78 -3.19 -35.45
C ASP A 89 21.93 -3.95 -36.12
N GLU A 90 22.33 -5.07 -35.51
CA GLU A 90 23.39 -5.94 -35.99
C GLU A 90 23.07 -6.58 -37.36
N ALA A 91 21.79 -6.69 -37.73
CA ALA A 91 21.32 -7.17 -39.03
C ALA A 91 21.32 -6.07 -40.11
N GLY A 92 21.45 -4.81 -39.69
CA GLY A 92 21.45 -3.64 -40.56
C GLY A 92 20.06 -3.02 -40.75
N ASP A 93 19.04 -3.50 -40.05
CA ASP A 93 17.69 -2.93 -40.08
C ASP A 93 17.58 -1.77 -39.10
N PHE A 94 16.71 -0.79 -39.39
CA PHE A 94 16.47 0.29 -38.45
C PHE A 94 15.78 -0.23 -37.20
N ARG A 95 16.30 0.14 -36.03
CA ARG A 95 15.71 -0.18 -34.75
C ARG A 95 14.36 0.54 -34.61
N TRP A 96 13.38 -0.18 -34.07
CA TRP A 96 12.06 0.32 -33.71
C TRP A 96 12.17 1.54 -32.79
N GLU A 97 11.47 2.62 -33.12
CA GLU A 97 11.38 3.87 -32.33
C GLU A 97 12.72 4.51 -31.95
N ALA A 98 13.76 4.25 -32.73
CA ALA A 98 15.08 4.82 -32.50
C ALA A 98 15.14 6.27 -32.98
N PHE A 99 15.97 7.08 -32.34
CA PHE A 99 16.18 8.47 -32.73
C PHE A 99 17.63 8.91 -32.66
N LEU A 100 17.95 9.93 -33.44
CA LEU A 100 19.24 10.60 -33.52
C LEU A 100 19.05 12.11 -33.32
N ILE A 101 19.73 12.66 -32.31
CA ILE A 101 19.92 14.10 -32.11
C ILE A 101 21.36 14.43 -32.51
N GLN A 102 21.55 15.21 -33.58
CA GLN A 102 22.87 15.50 -34.12
C GLN A 102 23.03 16.96 -34.57
N ALA A 103 24.18 17.56 -34.25
CA ALA A 103 24.56 18.86 -34.80
C ALA A 103 25.01 18.71 -36.26
N VAL A 104 24.46 19.54 -37.15
CA VAL A 104 24.94 19.70 -38.54
C VAL A 104 25.04 21.20 -38.85
N GLY A 105 26.26 21.72 -38.84
CA GLY A 105 26.48 23.17 -38.89
C GLY A 105 25.95 23.84 -37.62
N GLU A 106 25.15 24.90 -37.79
CA GLU A 106 24.52 25.61 -36.66
C GLU A 106 23.08 25.18 -36.37
N ALA A 107 22.65 24.03 -36.90
CA ALA A 107 21.32 23.46 -36.67
C ALA A 107 21.43 22.11 -35.93
N LEU A 108 20.45 21.86 -35.06
CA LEU A 108 20.27 20.60 -34.36
C LEU A 108 19.20 19.77 -35.08
N TYR A 109 19.59 18.62 -35.61
CA TYR A 109 18.70 17.67 -36.27
C TYR A 109 18.16 16.68 -35.24
N VAL A 110 16.85 16.46 -35.24
CA VAL A 110 16.13 15.47 -34.44
C VAL A 110 15.43 14.53 -35.41
N VAL A 111 15.95 13.31 -35.53
CA VAL A 111 15.58 12.37 -36.60
C VAL A 111 15.18 11.02 -36.04
N GLY A 112 13.98 10.55 -36.34
CA GLY A 112 13.48 9.23 -35.92
C GLY A 112 13.46 8.20 -37.04
N THR A 113 13.55 6.91 -36.69
CA THR A 113 13.35 5.80 -37.63
C THR A 113 11.88 5.59 -38.01
N ASP A 114 10.96 6.04 -37.15
CA ASP A 114 9.51 6.05 -37.36
C ASP A 114 8.86 7.26 -36.65
N ARG A 115 7.52 7.38 -36.72
CA ARG A 115 6.79 8.51 -36.13
C ARG A 115 7.08 8.70 -34.64
N ARG A 116 7.16 7.60 -33.88
CA ARG A 116 7.36 7.64 -32.43
C ARG A 116 8.82 7.87 -32.07
N GLY A 117 9.77 7.33 -32.83
CA GLY A 117 11.18 7.67 -32.70
C GLY A 117 11.39 9.19 -32.83
N THR A 118 10.76 9.84 -33.82
CA THR A 118 10.84 11.30 -33.98
C THR A 118 10.22 12.03 -32.78
N VAL A 119 9.06 11.60 -32.30
CA VAL A 119 8.40 12.14 -31.08
C VAL A 119 9.30 12.01 -29.85
N PHE A 120 9.91 10.84 -29.62
CA PHE A 120 10.80 10.63 -28.47
C PHE A 120 12.07 11.48 -28.55
N GLY A 121 12.64 11.67 -29.75
CA GLY A 121 13.76 12.59 -29.93
C GLY A 121 13.40 14.05 -29.61
N ILE A 122 12.17 14.46 -29.92
CA ILE A 122 11.67 15.79 -29.53
C ILE A 122 11.52 15.89 -28.02
N TYR A 123 10.86 14.93 -27.37
CA TYR A 123 10.66 14.97 -25.92
C TYR A 123 11.97 14.77 -25.13
N ASP A 124 12.95 14.04 -25.65
CA ASP A 124 14.31 13.98 -25.09
C ASP A 124 14.97 15.38 -25.11
N LEU A 125 14.78 16.15 -26.18
CA LEU A 125 15.21 17.55 -26.24
C LEU A 125 14.44 18.43 -25.23
N CYS A 126 13.13 18.27 -25.09
CA CYS A 126 12.34 19.00 -24.08
C CYS A 126 12.83 18.72 -22.65
N GLU A 127 13.03 17.44 -22.32
CA GLU A 127 13.57 17.01 -21.02
C GLU A 127 14.96 17.60 -20.78
N ALA A 128 15.85 17.54 -21.78
CA ALA A 128 17.19 18.13 -21.73
C ALA A 128 17.19 19.63 -21.43
N MET A 129 16.21 20.36 -21.99
CA MET A 129 16.02 21.79 -21.76
C MET A 129 15.45 22.11 -20.37
N GLY A 130 15.06 21.10 -19.59
CA GLY A 130 14.59 21.23 -18.22
C GLY A 130 13.07 21.30 -18.09
N VAL A 131 12.32 20.78 -19.07
CA VAL A 131 10.88 20.56 -18.94
C VAL A 131 10.64 19.15 -18.43
N SER A 132 10.17 19.03 -17.19
CA SER A 132 9.81 17.74 -16.62
C SER A 132 8.62 17.11 -17.37
N PRO A 133 8.59 15.78 -17.57
CA PRO A 133 7.37 15.07 -17.96
C PRO A 133 6.18 15.37 -17.04
N TRP A 134 6.46 15.66 -15.77
CA TRP A 134 5.47 15.92 -14.72
C TRP A 134 5.06 17.39 -14.58
N TYR A 135 5.41 18.26 -15.54
CA TYR A 135 5.06 19.68 -15.48
C TYR A 135 3.54 19.92 -15.33
N TRP A 136 2.73 19.02 -15.91
CA TRP A 136 1.28 19.12 -15.88
C TRP A 136 0.65 18.26 -14.78
N PHE A 137 0.97 16.97 -14.71
CA PHE A 137 0.40 16.02 -13.73
C PHE A 137 1.00 16.13 -12.31
N GLY A 138 2.09 16.86 -12.13
CA GLY A 138 2.79 17.01 -10.84
C GLY A 138 3.17 18.45 -10.50
N ASP A 139 2.65 19.43 -11.25
CA ASP A 139 2.95 20.87 -11.12
C ASP A 139 4.44 21.23 -11.10
N VAL A 140 5.32 20.38 -11.66
CA VAL A 140 6.76 20.63 -11.63
C VAL A 140 7.07 21.90 -12.44
N PRO A 141 7.61 22.98 -11.82
CA PRO A 141 7.88 24.22 -12.53
C PRO A 141 8.89 24.04 -13.66
N VAL A 142 8.63 24.64 -14.81
CA VAL A 142 9.58 24.64 -15.93
C VAL A 142 10.84 25.41 -15.53
N ARG A 143 12.01 24.78 -15.69
CA ARG A 143 13.30 25.43 -15.41
C ARG A 143 13.61 26.48 -16.45
N THR A 144 13.70 27.73 -16.01
CA THR A 144 13.99 28.85 -16.90
C THR A 144 15.49 29.09 -17.08
N ARG A 145 15.89 29.50 -18.29
CA ARG A 145 17.27 29.90 -18.61
C ARG A 145 17.27 30.96 -19.72
N PRO A 146 18.23 31.89 -19.77
CA PRO A 146 18.22 32.98 -20.76
C PRO A 146 18.42 32.50 -22.20
N GLU A 147 19.17 31.42 -22.38
CA GLU A 147 19.42 30.79 -23.67
C GLU A 147 19.63 29.28 -23.52
N VAL A 148 19.40 28.55 -24.61
CA VAL A 148 19.65 27.12 -24.77
C VAL A 148 20.73 26.95 -25.85
N ARG A 149 21.77 26.17 -25.54
CA ARG A 149 22.90 25.91 -26.45
C ARG A 149 23.19 24.42 -26.57
N PHE A 150 23.69 24.01 -27.73
CA PHE A 150 24.13 22.63 -28.00
C PHE A 150 25.59 22.58 -28.45
N ARG A 151 26.28 21.47 -28.13
CA ARG A 151 27.67 21.25 -28.50
C ARG A 151 27.81 21.02 -30.01
N ALA A 152 28.86 21.54 -30.63
CA ALA A 152 29.08 21.41 -32.08
C ALA A 152 29.31 19.96 -32.53
N GLU A 153 29.81 19.12 -31.63
CA GLU A 153 30.07 17.69 -31.79
C GLU A 153 28.90 16.79 -31.37
N THR A 154 27.73 17.37 -31.10
CA THR A 154 26.54 16.63 -30.67
C THR A 154 26.22 15.48 -31.62
N ARG A 155 26.18 14.27 -31.07
CA ARG A 155 25.71 13.05 -31.74
C ARG A 155 25.21 12.07 -30.69
N HIS A 156 23.90 12.06 -30.47
CA HIS A 156 23.22 11.24 -29.48
C HIS A 156 22.18 10.36 -30.17
N ALA A 157 22.29 9.05 -30.02
CA ALA A 157 21.34 8.08 -30.53
C ALA A 157 20.85 7.19 -29.40
N ASP A 158 19.55 6.88 -29.37
CA ASP A 158 18.95 5.98 -28.38
C ASP A 158 17.69 5.29 -28.96
N TRP A 159 17.25 4.23 -28.29
CA TRP A 159 16.14 3.36 -28.69
C TRP A 159 15.63 2.52 -27.50
N PRO A 160 14.39 2.02 -27.51
CA PRO A 160 13.88 1.20 -26.40
C PRO A 160 14.46 -0.23 -26.38
N GLY A 161 14.56 -0.81 -25.17
CA GLY A 161 14.81 -2.24 -24.97
C GLY A 161 13.56 -3.09 -25.19
N VAL A 162 12.41 -2.67 -24.66
CA VAL A 162 11.11 -3.34 -24.80
C VAL A 162 10.24 -2.61 -25.84
N ALA A 163 9.61 -3.35 -26.77
CA ALA A 163 8.93 -2.75 -27.92
C ALA A 163 7.64 -1.99 -27.57
N TYR A 164 6.79 -2.55 -26.71
CA TYR A 164 5.58 -1.90 -26.20
C TYR A 164 5.72 -1.65 -24.70
N ARG A 165 5.60 -0.40 -24.28
CA ARG A 165 5.93 0.06 -22.91
C ARG A 165 4.81 0.97 -22.45
N GLY A 166 4.11 0.57 -21.40
CA GLY A 166 2.87 1.22 -21.08
C GLY A 166 2.45 1.17 -19.64
N ILE A 167 1.30 1.79 -19.42
CA ILE A 167 0.58 1.83 -18.16
C ILE A 167 -0.84 1.33 -18.36
N PHE A 168 -1.43 0.82 -17.29
CA PHE A 168 -2.85 0.52 -17.18
C PHE A 168 -3.46 1.45 -16.14
N ILE A 169 -4.39 2.28 -16.61
CA ILE A 169 -5.27 3.06 -15.74
C ILE A 169 -6.36 2.10 -15.22
N ASN A 170 -6.27 1.76 -13.95
CA ASN A 170 -7.18 0.86 -13.24
C ASN A 170 -7.49 1.43 -11.86
N ASP A 171 -8.45 0.87 -11.12
CA ASP A 171 -8.81 1.36 -9.78
C ASP A 171 -9.06 2.89 -9.79
N GLU A 172 -9.65 3.38 -10.90
CA GLU A 172 -9.53 4.75 -11.38
C GLU A 172 -10.66 5.70 -10.93
N GLU A 173 -11.48 5.28 -9.98
CA GLU A 173 -12.62 6.05 -9.49
C GLU A 173 -12.25 7.45 -8.98
N GLU A 174 -11.06 7.62 -8.41
CA GLU A 174 -10.55 8.93 -8.00
C GLU A 174 -10.19 9.81 -9.21
N LEU A 175 -9.59 9.21 -10.24
CA LEU A 175 -9.28 9.91 -11.50
C LEU A 175 -10.57 10.29 -12.25
N GLU A 176 -11.59 9.45 -12.21
CA GLU A 176 -12.90 9.78 -12.78
C GLU A 176 -13.52 11.00 -12.10
N ARG A 177 -13.59 11.00 -10.76
CA ARG A 177 -14.13 12.13 -10.01
C ARG A 177 -13.34 13.41 -10.26
N TRP A 178 -12.01 13.30 -10.32
CA TRP A 178 -11.16 14.43 -10.67
C TRP A 178 -11.47 14.94 -12.09
N ALA A 179 -11.63 14.05 -13.08
CA ALA A 179 -11.92 14.42 -14.47
C ALA A 179 -13.27 15.14 -14.59
N GLN A 180 -14.31 14.64 -13.92
CA GLN A 180 -15.65 15.24 -13.86
C GLN A 180 -15.63 16.66 -13.27
N GLU A 181 -14.76 16.92 -12.30
CA GLU A 181 -14.67 18.21 -11.63
C GLU A 181 -13.76 19.22 -12.37
N HIS A 182 -12.71 18.75 -13.05
CA HIS A 182 -11.63 19.61 -13.56
C HIS A 182 -11.53 19.69 -15.08
N THR A 183 -12.30 18.92 -15.82
CA THR A 183 -12.27 18.89 -17.30
C THR A 183 -13.66 19.05 -17.89
N GLY A 184 -13.75 19.15 -19.22
CA GLY A 184 -15.03 19.07 -19.94
C GLY A 184 -15.56 17.65 -20.13
N ASP A 185 -14.88 16.63 -19.60
CA ASP A 185 -15.30 15.23 -19.72
C ASP A 185 -16.30 14.84 -18.61
N ASP A 186 -17.38 14.11 -18.94
CA ASP A 186 -18.36 13.58 -17.97
C ASP A 186 -17.86 12.31 -17.23
N THR A 187 -16.70 11.80 -17.63
CA THR A 187 -15.96 10.65 -17.08
C THR A 187 -14.52 10.75 -17.60
N ILE A 188 -13.68 9.73 -17.51
CA ILE A 188 -12.33 9.78 -18.11
C ILE A 188 -12.45 9.78 -19.64
N GLY A 189 -12.26 10.94 -20.28
CA GLY A 189 -12.56 11.18 -21.70
C GLY A 189 -11.41 11.85 -22.48
N PRO A 190 -11.70 12.39 -23.68
CA PRO A 190 -10.67 12.90 -24.59
C PRO A 190 -9.78 14.01 -24.02
N GLU A 191 -10.30 14.91 -23.16
CA GLU A 191 -9.49 15.98 -22.56
C GLU A 191 -8.48 15.41 -21.57
N THR A 192 -8.94 14.48 -20.73
CA THR A 192 -8.11 13.75 -19.76
C THR A 192 -7.08 12.87 -20.48
N TYR A 193 -7.51 12.10 -21.49
CA TYR A 193 -6.63 11.24 -22.27
C TYR A 193 -5.58 12.01 -23.07
N ALA A 194 -5.89 13.21 -23.57
CA ALA A 194 -4.90 14.04 -24.26
C ALA A 194 -3.69 14.34 -23.36
N ARG A 195 -3.94 14.66 -22.09
CA ARG A 195 -2.89 14.89 -21.09
C ARG A 195 -2.15 13.60 -20.76
N LEU A 196 -2.88 12.51 -20.56
CA LEU A 196 -2.28 11.21 -20.23
C LEU A 196 -1.36 10.70 -21.36
N PHE A 197 -1.81 10.80 -22.60
CA PHE A 197 -1.03 10.37 -23.77
C PHE A 197 0.23 11.21 -23.95
N GLU A 198 0.15 12.53 -23.75
CA GLU A 198 1.35 13.39 -23.74
C GLU A 198 2.34 12.94 -22.66
N LEU A 199 1.86 12.68 -21.44
CA LEU A 199 2.70 12.22 -20.33
C LEU A 199 3.40 10.89 -20.68
N VAL A 200 2.65 9.89 -21.16
CA VAL A 200 3.20 8.57 -21.53
C VAL A 200 4.30 8.73 -22.59
N LEU A 201 4.08 9.58 -23.60
CA LEU A 201 5.08 9.84 -24.65
C LEU A 201 6.31 10.58 -24.11
N ARG A 202 6.14 11.58 -23.22
CA ARG A 202 7.25 12.27 -22.55
C ARG A 202 8.08 11.34 -21.68
N LEU A 203 7.45 10.33 -21.07
CA LEU A 203 8.12 9.26 -20.33
C LEU A 203 8.70 8.15 -21.24
N LYS A 204 8.65 8.32 -22.56
CA LYS A 204 9.08 7.35 -23.59
C LYS A 204 8.31 6.02 -23.58
N GLY A 205 7.11 6.01 -23.01
CA GLY A 205 6.11 4.98 -23.22
C GLY A 205 5.39 5.15 -24.56
N ASN A 206 4.69 4.12 -25.01
CA ASN A 206 3.92 4.13 -26.27
C ASN A 206 2.60 3.36 -26.18
N TYR A 207 2.25 2.81 -25.01
CA TYR A 207 1.17 1.85 -24.88
C TYR A 207 0.29 2.17 -23.65
N VAL A 208 -1.03 2.05 -23.79
CA VAL A 208 -1.98 2.29 -22.69
C VAL A 208 -3.08 1.23 -22.70
N TRP A 209 -3.35 0.66 -21.52
CA TRP A 209 -4.65 0.07 -21.21
C TRP A 209 -5.50 1.17 -20.54
N PRO A 210 -6.64 1.55 -21.15
CA PRO A 210 -7.47 2.63 -20.64
C PRO A 210 -8.31 2.20 -19.44
N ALA A 211 -8.90 3.19 -18.77
CA ALA A 211 -9.92 3.00 -17.74
C ALA A 211 -11.04 2.07 -18.22
N MET A 212 -11.53 1.22 -17.31
CA MET A 212 -12.51 0.18 -17.62
C MET A 212 -13.51 -0.13 -16.49
N HIS A 213 -13.25 0.31 -15.25
CA HIS A 213 -14.16 0.11 -14.11
C HIS A 213 -15.28 1.14 -14.08
N VAL A 214 -14.99 2.38 -14.46
CA VAL A 214 -15.95 3.50 -14.39
C VAL A 214 -16.69 3.74 -15.70
N ASN A 215 -16.06 3.37 -16.82
CA ASN A 215 -16.57 3.57 -18.16
C ASN A 215 -15.95 2.57 -19.16
N ALA A 216 -16.22 2.76 -20.45
CA ALA A 216 -15.50 2.07 -21.51
C ALA A 216 -14.91 3.06 -22.52
N PHE A 217 -13.61 2.96 -22.76
CA PHE A 217 -12.85 3.80 -23.69
C PHE A 217 -13.50 3.96 -25.07
N ASN A 218 -14.07 2.87 -25.61
CA ASN A 218 -14.65 2.84 -26.95
C ASN A 218 -16.08 3.41 -27.04
N LEU A 219 -16.72 3.78 -25.92
CA LEU A 219 -18.02 4.46 -25.95
C LEU A 219 -17.92 5.83 -26.60
N ASP A 220 -16.76 6.51 -26.47
CA ASP A 220 -16.44 7.71 -27.25
C ASP A 220 -15.38 7.40 -28.32
N PRO A 221 -15.77 7.33 -29.61
CA PRO A 221 -14.84 7.15 -30.73
C PRO A 221 -13.76 8.25 -30.87
N ALA A 222 -13.87 9.37 -30.15
CA ALA A 222 -12.82 10.38 -30.10
C ALA A 222 -11.57 9.90 -29.37
N ASN A 223 -11.71 9.03 -28.38
CA ASN A 223 -10.61 8.48 -27.60
C ASN A 223 -9.62 7.69 -28.49
N GLY A 224 -10.12 6.74 -29.28
CA GLY A 224 -9.29 5.93 -30.19
C GLY A 224 -8.62 6.75 -31.30
N ARG A 225 -9.32 7.75 -31.85
CA ARG A 225 -8.75 8.68 -32.83
C ARG A 225 -7.62 9.53 -32.23
N LEU A 226 -7.85 10.08 -31.04
CA LEU A 226 -6.86 10.89 -30.33
C LEU A 226 -5.60 10.08 -30.03
N ALA A 227 -5.75 8.83 -29.59
CA ALA A 227 -4.63 7.95 -29.34
C ALA A 227 -3.77 7.73 -30.60
N ASP A 228 -4.38 7.40 -31.75
CA ASP A 228 -3.64 7.22 -33.01
C ASP A 228 -3.03 8.53 -33.54
N ASP A 229 -3.74 9.65 -33.39
CA ASP A 229 -3.26 10.99 -33.77
C ASP A 229 -2.00 11.37 -32.99
N LEU A 230 -1.93 11.06 -31.69
CA LEU A 230 -0.74 11.28 -30.86
C LEU A 230 0.28 10.14 -30.95
N GLY A 231 -0.06 9.02 -31.57
CA GLY A 231 0.81 7.87 -31.79
C GLY A 231 0.87 6.90 -30.61
N VAL A 232 -0.09 6.90 -29.69
CA VAL A 232 -0.20 5.94 -28.58
C VAL A 232 -0.97 4.69 -29.04
N VAL A 233 -0.44 3.52 -28.74
CA VAL A 233 -1.05 2.23 -29.04
C VAL A 233 -1.99 1.83 -27.91
N ILE A 234 -3.26 1.57 -28.24
CA ILE A 234 -4.26 1.17 -27.24
C ILE A 234 -4.37 -0.36 -27.16
N GLY A 235 -4.40 -0.87 -25.94
CA GLY A 235 -4.72 -2.26 -25.64
C GLY A 235 -5.89 -2.39 -24.67
N SER A 236 -6.09 -3.60 -24.16
CA SER A 236 -7.15 -3.92 -23.22
C SER A 236 -6.74 -5.03 -22.26
N SER A 237 -7.35 -5.03 -21.08
CA SER A 237 -7.05 -5.96 -20.00
C SER A 237 -7.39 -7.43 -20.36
N HIS A 238 -7.04 -8.35 -19.47
CA HIS A 238 -7.23 -9.80 -19.67
C HIS A 238 -8.68 -10.28 -19.76
N CYS A 239 -9.67 -9.45 -19.39
CA CYS A 239 -11.08 -9.78 -19.53
C CYS A 239 -11.72 -9.08 -20.74
N ASP A 240 -11.03 -8.11 -21.34
CA ASP A 240 -11.58 -7.25 -22.38
C ASP A 240 -11.14 -7.69 -23.78
N MET A 241 -11.91 -8.60 -24.38
CA MET A 241 -11.53 -9.25 -25.62
C MET A 241 -11.75 -8.33 -26.82
N LEU A 242 -10.74 -8.23 -27.68
CA LEU A 242 -10.77 -7.41 -28.89
C LEU A 242 -11.16 -5.94 -28.61
N LEU A 243 -10.59 -5.35 -27.55
CA LEU A 243 -10.84 -3.98 -27.09
C LEU A 243 -12.27 -3.69 -26.63
N ARG A 244 -13.05 -4.72 -26.27
CA ARG A 244 -14.37 -4.53 -25.66
C ARG A 244 -14.24 -4.57 -24.14
N SER A 245 -14.54 -3.47 -23.46
CA SER A 245 -14.77 -3.46 -22.02
C SER A 245 -16.12 -4.10 -21.75
N ASN A 246 -16.10 -5.36 -21.33
CA ASN A 246 -17.35 -6.11 -21.18
C ASN A 246 -18.25 -5.52 -20.08
N GLU A 247 -17.67 -4.89 -19.05
CA GLU A 247 -18.43 -4.33 -17.93
C GLU A 247 -19.45 -3.28 -18.38
N HIS A 248 -19.01 -2.36 -19.24
CA HIS A 248 -19.85 -1.22 -19.65
C HIS A 248 -20.42 -1.34 -21.06
N GLU A 249 -19.88 -2.23 -21.91
CA GLU A 249 -20.36 -2.39 -23.29
C GLU A 249 -21.28 -3.61 -23.49
N PHE A 250 -21.37 -4.56 -22.54
CA PHE A 250 -22.19 -5.76 -22.68
C PHE A 250 -23.54 -5.66 -21.92
N GLU A 251 -24.60 -5.25 -22.63
CA GLU A 251 -25.93 -4.99 -22.04
C GLU A 251 -26.84 -6.24 -21.88
N GLY A 252 -26.28 -7.44 -21.69
CA GLY A 252 -27.07 -8.64 -21.34
C GLY A 252 -28.08 -9.16 -22.40
N TRP A 253 -27.93 -8.76 -23.66
CA TRP A 253 -28.79 -9.18 -24.79
C TRP A 253 -28.52 -10.63 -25.26
N ALA A 254 -27.43 -11.23 -24.80
CA ALA A 254 -27.06 -12.63 -24.91
C ALA A 254 -26.45 -13.10 -23.57
N ALA A 255 -26.25 -14.41 -23.37
CA ALA A 255 -25.41 -14.88 -22.29
C ALA A 255 -23.93 -14.74 -22.70
N TYR A 256 -23.09 -14.16 -21.85
CA TYR A 256 -21.64 -14.09 -22.08
C TYR A 256 -20.95 -15.45 -21.84
N ASP A 257 -21.36 -16.44 -22.63
CA ASP A 257 -20.94 -17.84 -22.55
C ASP A 257 -20.84 -18.42 -23.97
N TYR A 258 -19.61 -18.65 -24.42
CA TYR A 258 -19.34 -19.18 -25.76
C TYR A 258 -19.63 -20.68 -25.91
N SER A 259 -19.81 -21.39 -24.80
CA SER A 259 -20.19 -22.81 -24.81
C SER A 259 -21.61 -23.01 -25.36
N LEU A 260 -22.46 -21.97 -25.29
CA LEU A 260 -23.80 -21.95 -25.85
C LEU A 260 -23.77 -21.73 -27.37
N PRO A 261 -24.18 -22.72 -28.19
CA PRO A 261 -24.07 -22.64 -29.65
C PRO A 261 -25.18 -21.80 -30.30
N GLY A 262 -25.08 -21.62 -31.62
CA GLY A 262 -26.11 -20.96 -32.42
C GLY A 262 -26.16 -19.46 -32.17
N ARG A 263 -27.37 -18.92 -32.01
CA ARG A 263 -27.60 -17.47 -31.94
C ARG A 263 -26.76 -16.78 -30.87
N ASN A 264 -26.59 -17.38 -29.69
CA ASN A 264 -25.78 -16.79 -28.61
C ASN A 264 -24.33 -16.54 -29.05
N ARG A 265 -23.74 -17.52 -29.74
CA ARG A 265 -22.37 -17.41 -30.27
C ARG A 265 -22.27 -16.39 -31.40
N ASP A 266 -23.24 -16.38 -32.31
CA ASP A 266 -23.29 -15.42 -33.42
C ASP A 266 -23.37 -13.98 -32.89
N GLU A 267 -24.15 -13.80 -31.83
CA GLU A 267 -24.28 -12.55 -31.08
C GLU A 267 -22.92 -12.11 -30.49
N LEU A 268 -22.21 -12.96 -29.73
CA LEU A 268 -20.87 -12.64 -29.22
C LEU A 268 -19.86 -12.29 -30.32
N ILE A 269 -19.92 -12.97 -31.48
CA ILE A 269 -19.04 -12.65 -32.62
C ILE A 269 -19.36 -11.25 -33.19
N GLU A 270 -20.64 -10.89 -33.33
CA GLU A 270 -21.01 -9.56 -33.84
C GLU A 270 -20.63 -8.44 -32.86
N TYR A 271 -20.72 -8.69 -31.56
CA TYR A 271 -20.24 -7.79 -30.52
C TYR A 271 -18.77 -7.43 -30.70
N TRP A 272 -17.91 -8.45 -30.84
CA TRP A 272 -16.49 -8.27 -31.11
C TRP A 272 -16.24 -7.62 -32.47
N ARG A 273 -17.00 -7.99 -33.51
CA ARG A 273 -16.88 -7.42 -34.86
C ARG A 273 -17.08 -5.91 -34.85
N GLY A 274 -17.99 -5.40 -34.02
CA GLY A 274 -18.19 -3.96 -33.87
C GLY A 274 -16.93 -3.21 -33.43
N SER A 275 -16.20 -3.73 -32.43
CA SER A 275 -14.93 -3.13 -31.97
C SER A 275 -13.84 -3.23 -33.04
N VAL A 276 -13.73 -4.38 -33.70
CA VAL A 276 -12.76 -4.57 -34.79
C VAL A 276 -12.97 -3.56 -35.92
N ARG A 277 -14.22 -3.26 -36.27
CA ARG A 277 -14.57 -2.24 -37.27
C ARG A 277 -14.26 -0.83 -36.79
N GLN A 278 -14.61 -0.51 -35.54
CA GLN A 278 -14.39 0.81 -34.94
C GLN A 278 -12.90 1.16 -34.87
N ASN A 279 -12.06 0.20 -34.48
CA ASN A 279 -10.64 0.40 -34.24
C ASN A 279 -9.73 -0.06 -35.40
N GLY A 280 -10.30 -0.63 -36.46
CA GLY A 280 -9.54 -1.21 -37.59
C GLY A 280 -8.66 -0.22 -38.37
N GLY A 281 -8.92 1.08 -38.21
CA GLY A 281 -8.08 2.15 -38.76
C GLY A 281 -6.80 2.41 -37.96
N TYR A 282 -6.81 2.14 -36.66
CA TYR A 282 -5.83 2.61 -35.69
C TYR A 282 -4.73 1.59 -35.40
N GLU A 283 -3.66 2.05 -34.75
CA GLU A 283 -2.62 1.17 -34.20
C GLU A 283 -3.02 0.70 -32.79
N VAL A 284 -3.43 -0.55 -32.67
CA VAL A 284 -3.93 -1.15 -31.43
C VAL A 284 -3.40 -2.57 -31.26
N SER A 285 -3.53 -3.11 -30.05
CA SER A 285 -3.35 -4.54 -29.78
C SER A 285 -4.68 -5.24 -29.58
N TRP A 286 -4.79 -6.47 -30.07
CA TRP A 286 -6.01 -7.28 -29.95
C TRP A 286 -5.85 -8.38 -28.91
N THR A 287 -6.47 -8.20 -27.74
CA THR A 287 -6.53 -9.26 -26.72
C THR A 287 -7.46 -10.38 -27.20
N VAL A 288 -6.95 -11.61 -27.27
CA VAL A 288 -7.67 -12.82 -27.69
C VAL A 288 -7.80 -13.80 -26.53
N GLY A 289 -8.79 -14.69 -26.61
CA GLY A 289 -9.21 -15.57 -25.52
C GLY A 289 -10.61 -15.21 -25.03
N MET A 290 -10.97 -15.65 -23.83
CA MET A 290 -12.22 -15.25 -23.19
C MET A 290 -12.15 -15.52 -21.69
N ARG A 291 -12.60 -14.54 -20.89
CA ARG A 291 -12.92 -14.67 -19.45
C ARG A 291 -14.34 -14.16 -19.24
N GLY A 292 -14.83 -14.10 -18.01
CA GLY A 292 -16.14 -13.51 -17.70
C GLY A 292 -16.13 -11.98 -17.72
N ILE A 293 -17.29 -11.38 -17.45
CA ILE A 293 -17.47 -9.93 -17.30
C ILE A 293 -16.78 -9.47 -15.99
N HIS A 294 -16.11 -8.31 -15.98
CA HIS A 294 -15.49 -7.69 -14.79
C HIS A 294 -14.66 -8.66 -13.92
N ASP A 295 -13.64 -9.26 -14.55
CA ASP A 295 -12.68 -10.20 -13.94
C ASP A 295 -13.27 -11.52 -13.42
N THR A 296 -14.55 -11.81 -13.70
CA THR A 296 -15.15 -13.12 -13.38
C THR A 296 -14.56 -14.25 -14.23
N GLY A 297 -14.67 -15.49 -13.73
CA GLY A 297 -14.09 -16.66 -14.38
C GLY A 297 -14.73 -17.01 -15.73
N PHE A 298 -14.01 -17.77 -16.55
CA PHE A 298 -14.50 -18.28 -17.84
C PHE A 298 -15.73 -19.19 -17.69
N SER A 299 -16.93 -18.62 -17.91
CA SER A 299 -18.23 -19.30 -17.78
C SER A 299 -18.49 -20.30 -18.92
N THR A 300 -18.93 -21.51 -18.57
CA THR A 300 -19.12 -22.62 -19.52
C THR A 300 -20.34 -23.49 -19.20
N ALA A 301 -21.54 -22.90 -19.11
CA ALA A 301 -22.76 -23.56 -18.65
C ALA A 301 -23.08 -24.87 -19.38
N ALA A 302 -22.83 -24.95 -20.70
CA ALA A 302 -23.06 -26.18 -21.46
C ALA A 302 -22.08 -27.32 -21.09
N ILE A 303 -20.86 -26.99 -20.66
CA ILE A 303 -19.86 -27.96 -20.19
C ILE A 303 -20.13 -28.31 -18.72
N ASP A 304 -20.48 -27.32 -17.91
CA ASP A 304 -20.71 -27.47 -16.47
C ASP A 304 -21.96 -28.32 -16.19
N GLY A 305 -23.01 -28.14 -16.99
CA GLY A 305 -24.25 -28.91 -16.91
C GLY A 305 -24.21 -30.28 -17.61
N ASP A 306 -23.09 -30.68 -18.20
CA ASP A 306 -22.95 -32.01 -18.81
C ASP A 306 -22.52 -33.04 -17.76
N ASP A 307 -23.52 -33.74 -17.21
CA ASP A 307 -23.33 -34.83 -16.24
C ASP A 307 -22.55 -36.03 -16.80
N SER A 308 -22.37 -36.11 -18.13
CA SER A 308 -21.56 -37.17 -18.75
C SER A 308 -20.06 -36.90 -18.68
N LEU A 309 -19.64 -35.65 -18.43
CA LEU A 309 -18.24 -35.26 -18.33
C LEU A 309 -17.72 -35.42 -16.91
N THR A 310 -16.58 -36.10 -16.78
CA THR A 310 -15.77 -36.05 -15.55
C THR A 310 -15.14 -34.67 -15.40
N GLU A 311 -14.59 -34.34 -14.24
CA GLU A 311 -13.87 -33.08 -14.02
C GLU A 311 -12.70 -32.89 -15.01
N VAL A 312 -11.91 -33.94 -15.25
CA VAL A 312 -10.86 -33.96 -16.29
C VAL A 312 -11.45 -33.74 -17.68
N GLY A 313 -12.60 -34.37 -17.96
CA GLY A 313 -13.33 -34.18 -19.21
C GLY A 313 -13.82 -32.74 -19.40
N ARG A 314 -14.36 -32.11 -18.35
CA ARG A 314 -14.77 -30.70 -18.35
C ARG A 314 -13.58 -29.78 -18.58
N HIS A 315 -12.48 -29.99 -17.86
CA HIS A 315 -11.25 -29.23 -18.05
C HIS A 315 -10.78 -29.31 -19.51
N ARG A 316 -10.69 -30.51 -20.10
CA ARG A 316 -10.30 -30.65 -21.51
C ARG A 316 -11.30 -29.98 -22.47
N ALA A 317 -12.60 -30.10 -22.21
CA ALA A 317 -13.63 -29.43 -23.00
C ALA A 317 -13.50 -27.90 -22.95
N ARG A 318 -13.12 -27.33 -21.79
CA ARG A 318 -12.83 -25.89 -21.64
C ARG A 318 -11.58 -25.47 -22.41
N VAL A 319 -10.51 -26.27 -22.39
CA VAL A 319 -9.31 -26.04 -23.23
C VAL A 319 -9.69 -26.02 -24.72
N ASP A 320 -10.45 -27.01 -25.18
CA ASP A 320 -10.88 -27.10 -26.59
C ASP A 320 -11.88 -25.97 -26.96
N LEU A 321 -12.69 -25.50 -26.01
CA LEU A 321 -13.57 -24.35 -26.22
C LEU A 321 -12.76 -23.06 -26.36
N LEU A 322 -11.82 -22.79 -25.45
CA LEU A 322 -10.98 -21.59 -25.48
C LEU A 322 -10.14 -21.53 -26.77
N GLY A 323 -9.59 -22.67 -27.22
CA GLY A 323 -8.90 -22.75 -28.51
C GLY A 323 -9.80 -22.39 -29.70
N ARG A 324 -11.08 -22.79 -29.67
CA ARG A 324 -12.07 -22.41 -30.68
C ARG A 324 -12.41 -20.92 -30.65
N VAL A 325 -12.59 -20.34 -29.45
CA VAL A 325 -12.80 -18.89 -29.28
C VAL A 325 -11.67 -18.12 -29.96
N ILE A 326 -10.41 -18.46 -29.66
CA ILE A 326 -9.22 -17.79 -30.22
C ILE A 326 -9.18 -17.94 -31.74
N ALA A 327 -9.48 -19.14 -32.27
CA ALA A 327 -9.52 -19.37 -33.70
C ALA A 327 -10.60 -18.51 -34.41
N ASP A 328 -11.78 -18.39 -33.81
CA ASP A 328 -12.89 -17.60 -34.35
C ASP A 328 -12.61 -16.09 -34.28
N GLN A 329 -12.01 -15.60 -33.18
CA GLN A 329 -11.56 -14.22 -33.05
C GLN A 329 -10.48 -13.87 -34.08
N ARG A 330 -9.52 -14.77 -34.32
CA ARG A 330 -8.48 -14.56 -35.34
C ARG A 330 -9.05 -14.54 -36.75
N ARG A 331 -10.00 -15.41 -37.05
CA ARG A 331 -10.72 -15.37 -38.33
C ARG A 331 -11.46 -14.05 -38.49
N LEU A 332 -12.13 -13.57 -37.44
CA LEU A 332 -12.81 -12.27 -37.44
C LEU A 332 -11.85 -11.11 -37.76
N LEU A 333 -10.66 -11.09 -37.14
CA LEU A 333 -9.63 -10.08 -37.43
C LEU A 333 -9.23 -10.09 -38.91
N VAL A 334 -8.97 -11.27 -39.47
CA VAL A 334 -8.60 -11.41 -40.90
C VAL A 334 -9.77 -11.03 -41.81
N ASP A 335 -11.00 -11.39 -41.47
CA ASP A 335 -12.19 -11.10 -42.28
C ASP A 335 -12.45 -9.58 -42.38
N GLU A 336 -12.23 -8.83 -41.30
CA GLU A 336 -12.47 -7.38 -41.26
C GLU A 336 -11.25 -6.54 -41.67
N LEU A 337 -10.03 -7.00 -41.37
CA LEU A 337 -8.80 -6.21 -41.55
C LEU A 337 -7.84 -6.74 -42.64
N GLY A 338 -8.10 -7.92 -43.21
CA GLY A 338 -7.23 -8.53 -44.22
C GLY A 338 -5.85 -8.90 -43.66
N ASP A 339 -4.78 -8.60 -44.42
CA ASP A 339 -3.40 -8.88 -44.01
C ASP A 339 -3.03 -8.13 -42.71
N ARG A 340 -3.59 -6.94 -42.47
CA ARG A 340 -3.41 -6.22 -41.18
C ARG A 340 -3.94 -7.01 -40.00
N GLY A 341 -5.02 -7.78 -40.17
CA GLY A 341 -5.57 -8.64 -39.12
C GLY A 341 -4.73 -9.90 -38.88
N ARG A 342 -3.89 -10.29 -39.84
CA ARG A 342 -2.92 -11.38 -39.68
C ARG A 342 -1.67 -10.91 -38.94
N ASP A 343 -1.18 -9.72 -39.27
CA ASP A 343 0.11 -9.22 -38.82
C ASP A 343 0.00 -8.29 -37.59
N CYS A 344 -1.21 -8.06 -37.07
CA CYS A 344 -1.43 -7.21 -35.90
C CYS A 344 -0.87 -7.83 -34.61
N LEU A 345 -0.57 -6.96 -33.65
CA LEU A 345 -0.22 -7.39 -32.30
C LEU A 345 -1.44 -8.04 -31.64
N GLN A 346 -1.32 -9.32 -31.30
CA GLN A 346 -2.34 -10.08 -30.58
C GLN A 346 -1.78 -10.54 -29.24
N LEU A 347 -2.60 -10.42 -28.19
CA LEU A 347 -2.19 -10.73 -26.82
C LEU A 347 -3.05 -11.87 -26.27
N PHE A 348 -2.42 -12.81 -25.59
CA PHE A 348 -3.09 -13.80 -24.76
C PHE A 348 -2.53 -13.72 -23.34
N ILE A 349 -3.39 -13.45 -22.37
CA ILE A 349 -3.01 -13.26 -20.96
C ILE A 349 -3.55 -14.45 -20.16
N PRO A 350 -2.75 -15.49 -19.86
CA PRO A 350 -3.16 -16.62 -19.02
C PRO A 350 -3.22 -16.20 -17.55
N TYR A 351 -4.22 -15.39 -17.19
CA TYR A 351 -4.40 -14.87 -15.84
C TYR A 351 -5.35 -15.75 -15.01
N LYS A 352 -5.04 -15.90 -13.71
CA LYS A 352 -5.85 -16.66 -12.74
C LYS A 352 -6.27 -18.04 -13.26
N GLU A 353 -7.57 -18.26 -13.49
CA GLU A 353 -8.14 -19.55 -13.88
C GLU A 353 -7.82 -19.99 -15.32
N VAL A 354 -7.34 -19.06 -16.15
CA VAL A 354 -6.94 -19.34 -17.54
C VAL A 354 -5.56 -20.00 -17.60
N LEU A 355 -4.68 -19.75 -16.63
CA LEU A 355 -3.35 -20.36 -16.60
C LEU A 355 -3.40 -21.91 -16.59
N PRO A 356 -4.22 -22.56 -15.75
CA PRO A 356 -4.43 -24.01 -15.85
C PRO A 356 -4.95 -24.48 -17.21
N LEU A 357 -5.75 -23.67 -17.93
CA LEU A 357 -6.23 -24.03 -19.28
C LEU A 357 -5.11 -23.98 -20.32
N TYR A 358 -4.23 -23.00 -20.21
CA TYR A 358 -3.02 -22.93 -21.03
C TYR A 358 -2.14 -24.17 -20.82
N ASP A 359 -1.88 -24.52 -19.56
CA ASP A 359 -1.10 -25.70 -19.16
C ASP A 359 -1.77 -27.04 -19.52
N GLY A 360 -3.10 -27.04 -19.65
CA GLY A 360 -3.88 -28.18 -20.16
C GLY A 360 -3.65 -28.51 -21.64
N GLY A 361 -2.70 -27.83 -22.30
CA GLY A 361 -2.33 -28.03 -23.70
C GLY A 361 -3.21 -27.24 -24.66
N LEU A 362 -3.49 -25.97 -24.33
CA LEU A 362 -4.14 -25.04 -25.25
C LEU A 362 -3.24 -24.77 -26.47
N GLU A 363 -3.74 -25.07 -27.67
CA GLU A 363 -3.03 -24.77 -28.91
C GLU A 363 -3.16 -23.27 -29.25
N LEU A 364 -2.19 -22.46 -28.81
CA LEU A 364 -2.13 -21.04 -29.10
C LEU A 364 -1.30 -20.78 -30.39
N PRO A 365 -1.80 -20.00 -31.36
CA PRO A 365 -1.03 -19.64 -32.56
C PRO A 365 0.29 -18.91 -32.24
N ASP A 366 1.36 -19.31 -32.92
CA ASP A 366 2.76 -18.97 -32.58
C ASP A 366 3.09 -17.47 -32.60
N ASP A 367 2.34 -16.68 -33.38
CA ASP A 367 2.48 -15.23 -33.50
C ASP A 367 1.76 -14.44 -32.39
N VAL A 368 0.94 -15.09 -31.56
CA VAL A 368 0.29 -14.43 -30.40
C VAL A 368 1.30 -14.23 -29.27
N THR A 369 1.41 -13.01 -28.77
CA THR A 369 2.24 -12.67 -27.61
C THR A 369 1.60 -13.21 -26.34
N VAL A 370 2.33 -14.00 -25.55
CA VAL A 370 1.86 -14.45 -24.23
C VAL A 370 2.27 -13.42 -23.19
N VAL A 371 1.32 -12.88 -22.44
CA VAL A 371 1.59 -11.85 -21.42
C VAL A 371 1.49 -12.47 -20.03
N TRP A 372 2.62 -12.57 -19.33
CA TRP A 372 2.72 -13.11 -17.99
C TRP A 372 2.40 -12.05 -16.94
N ALA A 373 1.76 -12.43 -15.84
CA ALA A 373 1.47 -11.52 -14.74
C ALA A 373 2.39 -11.76 -13.54
N ASN A 374 2.64 -10.70 -12.77
CA ASN A 374 3.06 -10.86 -11.39
C ASN A 374 1.88 -11.34 -10.51
N ASP A 375 2.14 -11.57 -9.23
CA ASP A 375 1.14 -11.95 -8.23
C ASP A 375 0.36 -10.76 -7.67
N ASN A 376 0.36 -9.64 -8.39
CA ASN A 376 -0.20 -8.36 -7.98
C ASN A 376 0.55 -7.66 -6.82
N PHE A 377 1.59 -8.27 -6.22
CA PHE A 377 2.44 -7.68 -5.17
C PHE A 377 3.89 -7.42 -5.60
N GLY A 378 4.18 -7.66 -6.88
CA GLY A 378 5.48 -7.38 -7.49
C GLY A 378 6.24 -8.62 -7.93
N TYR A 379 5.88 -9.83 -7.50
CA TYR A 379 6.64 -11.04 -7.83
C TYR A 379 6.13 -11.71 -9.09
N VAL A 380 6.98 -11.87 -10.10
CA VAL A 380 6.60 -12.55 -11.35
C VAL A 380 6.30 -14.02 -11.07
N ARG A 381 5.11 -14.48 -11.47
CA ARG A 381 4.62 -15.83 -11.15
C ARG A 381 5.24 -16.92 -12.02
N ARG A 382 5.48 -16.58 -13.29
CA ARG A 382 5.91 -17.53 -14.32
C ARG A 382 6.82 -16.86 -15.35
N TYR A 383 7.78 -17.65 -15.82
CA TYR A 383 8.62 -17.31 -16.95
C TYR A 383 8.39 -18.31 -18.08
N PRO A 384 8.65 -17.92 -19.35
CA PRO A 384 8.56 -18.83 -20.48
C PRO A 384 9.44 -20.07 -20.29
N THR A 385 8.90 -21.24 -20.62
CA THR A 385 9.69 -22.46 -20.75
C THR A 385 10.63 -22.38 -21.97
N GLY A 386 11.64 -23.25 -22.02
CA GLY A 386 12.56 -23.31 -23.16
C GLY A 386 11.86 -23.45 -24.53
N ALA A 387 10.75 -24.18 -24.60
CA ALA A 387 9.97 -24.31 -25.83
C ALA A 387 9.11 -23.07 -26.15
N GLU A 388 8.63 -22.37 -25.11
CA GLU A 388 7.85 -21.14 -25.27
C GLU A 388 8.73 -19.96 -25.71
N LEU A 389 10.02 -19.93 -25.36
CA LEU A 389 10.96 -18.88 -25.77
C LEU A 389 11.14 -18.76 -27.29
N ASP A 390 10.96 -19.86 -28.02
CA ASP A 390 11.13 -19.89 -29.48
C ASP A 390 9.92 -19.31 -30.25
N ARG A 391 8.85 -18.91 -29.54
CA ARG A 391 7.63 -18.37 -30.17
C ARG A 391 7.90 -17.01 -30.81
N PRO A 392 7.57 -16.81 -32.11
CA PRO A 392 7.79 -15.54 -32.80
C PRO A 392 6.93 -14.40 -32.24
N GLY A 393 5.76 -14.70 -31.66
CA GLY A 393 4.95 -13.70 -30.95
C GLY A 393 5.63 -13.12 -29.71
N GLY A 394 6.62 -13.83 -29.15
CA GLY A 394 7.33 -13.42 -27.96
C GLY A 394 6.45 -13.34 -26.71
N HIS A 395 6.97 -12.64 -25.69
CA HIS A 395 6.38 -12.61 -24.35
C HIS A 395 6.29 -11.20 -23.81
N GLY A 396 5.21 -10.92 -23.08
CA GLY A 396 4.98 -9.67 -22.35
C GLY A 396 4.82 -9.86 -20.84
N LEU A 397 4.79 -8.76 -20.11
CA LEU A 397 4.63 -8.67 -18.67
C LEU A 397 3.50 -7.70 -18.31
N TYR A 398 2.61 -8.13 -17.44
CA TYR A 398 1.68 -7.30 -16.69
C TYR A 398 2.15 -7.20 -15.22
N TYR A 399 2.48 -6.00 -14.79
CA TYR A 399 3.00 -5.67 -13.47
C TYR A 399 2.02 -4.81 -12.67
N HIS A 400 2.24 -4.68 -11.36
CA HIS A 400 1.37 -3.90 -10.47
C HIS A 400 2.16 -2.97 -9.55
N SER A 401 1.85 -1.69 -9.62
CA SER A 401 2.17 -0.64 -8.65
C SER A 401 0.95 -0.17 -7.84
N SER A 402 -0.26 -0.52 -8.30
CA SER A 402 -1.56 -0.43 -7.60
C SER A 402 -2.27 -1.78 -7.71
N TYR A 403 -3.08 -2.14 -6.72
CA TYR A 403 -3.92 -3.32 -6.80
C TYR A 403 -5.17 -3.24 -5.94
N TRP A 404 -6.34 -3.39 -6.58
CA TRP A 404 -7.60 -3.69 -5.93
C TRP A 404 -7.81 -5.20 -5.79
N SER A 405 -7.91 -5.65 -4.54
CA SER A 405 -8.35 -7.00 -4.16
C SER A 405 -9.50 -6.94 -3.15
N VAL A 406 -10.08 -8.11 -2.88
CA VAL A 406 -10.79 -8.29 -1.62
C VAL A 406 -9.87 -8.00 -0.42
N PRO A 407 -10.42 -7.49 0.69
CA PRO A 407 -9.71 -7.33 1.96
C PRO A 407 -8.96 -8.58 2.40
N PRO A 408 -7.81 -8.45 3.08
CA PRO A 408 -7.06 -7.23 3.41
C PRO A 408 -6.00 -6.86 2.35
N ARG A 409 -6.11 -7.35 1.11
CA ARG A 409 -4.99 -7.41 0.16
C ARG A 409 -4.82 -6.17 -0.72
N SER A 410 -5.78 -5.24 -0.77
CA SER A 410 -5.66 -4.03 -1.59
C SER A 410 -4.56 -3.09 -1.11
N TYR A 411 -3.97 -2.35 -2.05
CA TYR A 411 -3.14 -1.19 -1.76
C TYR A 411 -3.32 -0.16 -2.89
N LEU A 412 -3.99 0.94 -2.57
CA LEU A 412 -4.51 1.91 -3.53
C LEU A 412 -4.09 3.36 -3.20
N ALA A 413 -3.80 3.66 -1.93
CA ALA A 413 -3.51 5.03 -1.49
C ALA A 413 -2.13 5.49 -1.96
N THR A 414 -1.14 4.60 -1.88
CA THR A 414 0.24 4.87 -2.34
C THR A 414 0.92 3.57 -2.76
N SER A 415 1.93 3.65 -3.63
CA SER A 415 2.79 2.49 -3.85
C SER A 415 3.75 2.31 -2.68
N SER A 416 3.84 1.07 -2.26
CA SER A 416 4.73 0.54 -1.23
C SER A 416 5.62 -0.58 -1.77
N THR A 417 5.55 -0.86 -3.09
CA THR A 417 6.39 -1.83 -3.76
C THR A 417 7.77 -1.21 -3.99
N PRO A 418 8.86 -1.74 -3.40
CA PRO A 418 10.18 -1.13 -3.56
C PRO A 418 10.64 -1.08 -5.01
N LEU A 419 11.25 0.03 -5.42
CA LEU A 419 11.90 0.12 -6.73
C LEU A 419 12.99 -0.96 -6.89
N ALA A 420 13.63 -1.38 -5.79
CA ALA A 420 14.61 -2.48 -5.79
C ALA A 420 13.97 -3.82 -6.17
N LEU A 421 12.76 -4.09 -5.68
CA LEU A 421 11.98 -5.28 -6.05
C LEU A 421 11.58 -5.21 -7.52
N MET A 422 10.96 -4.09 -7.93
CA MET A 422 10.54 -3.87 -9.31
C MET A 422 11.71 -4.07 -10.28
N ARG A 423 12.85 -3.42 -10.03
CA ARG A 423 14.05 -3.57 -10.86
C ARG A 423 14.51 -5.02 -10.95
N ALA A 424 14.55 -5.73 -9.82
CA ALA A 424 14.99 -7.13 -9.77
C ALA A 424 14.07 -8.02 -10.61
N GLU A 425 12.76 -7.88 -10.47
CA GLU A 425 11.75 -8.67 -11.19
C GLU A 425 11.71 -8.33 -12.69
N LEU A 426 11.87 -7.05 -13.05
CA LEU A 426 11.96 -6.62 -14.45
C LEU A 426 13.25 -7.13 -15.13
N THR A 427 14.38 -7.22 -14.42
CA THR A 427 15.58 -7.86 -14.99
C THR A 427 15.41 -9.37 -15.12
N LYS A 428 14.79 -10.06 -14.15
CA LYS A 428 14.44 -11.48 -14.32
C LYS A 428 13.56 -11.70 -15.55
N ALA A 429 12.52 -10.87 -15.73
CA ALA A 429 11.64 -10.93 -16.88
C ALA A 429 12.41 -10.75 -18.20
N TRP A 430 13.28 -9.73 -18.28
CA TRP A 430 14.12 -9.49 -19.45
C TRP A 430 15.07 -10.67 -19.76
N ASP A 431 15.75 -11.19 -18.73
CA ASP A 431 16.71 -12.28 -18.85
C ASP A 431 16.03 -13.58 -19.31
N HIS A 432 14.78 -13.79 -18.90
CA HIS A 432 13.92 -14.90 -19.31
C HIS A 432 13.09 -14.62 -20.59
N GLY A 433 13.52 -13.67 -21.43
CA GLY A 433 12.95 -13.48 -22.77
C GLY A 433 11.60 -12.76 -22.83
N ILE A 434 11.12 -12.19 -21.71
CA ILE A 434 9.92 -11.35 -21.67
C ILE A 434 10.28 -9.93 -22.12
N ARG A 435 10.26 -9.69 -23.44
CA ARG A 435 10.83 -8.47 -24.07
C ARG A 435 9.89 -7.74 -25.04
N ARG A 436 8.70 -8.28 -25.31
CA ARG A 436 7.79 -7.74 -26.33
C ARG A 436 6.98 -6.56 -25.80
N LEU A 437 6.32 -6.74 -24.65
CA LEU A 437 5.38 -5.78 -24.07
C LEU A 437 5.51 -5.76 -22.56
N TRP A 438 5.71 -4.59 -21.93
CA TRP A 438 5.61 -4.41 -20.48
C TRP A 438 4.55 -3.34 -20.16
N VAL A 439 3.59 -3.68 -19.31
CA VAL A 439 2.53 -2.77 -18.84
C VAL A 439 2.41 -2.83 -17.33
N ASP A 440 2.33 -1.68 -16.67
CA ASP A 440 2.19 -1.56 -15.20
C ASP A 440 0.80 -1.06 -14.83
N ASN A 441 0.13 -1.70 -13.88
CA ASN A 441 -1.05 -1.14 -13.22
C ASN A 441 -0.61 0.02 -12.32
N VAL A 442 -1.00 1.24 -12.70
CA VAL A 442 -0.63 2.47 -11.99
C VAL A 442 -1.82 3.12 -11.27
N GLY A 443 -2.90 2.37 -11.05
CA GLY A 443 -4.10 2.90 -10.41
C GLY A 443 -4.67 4.08 -11.22
N GLY A 444 -5.19 5.08 -10.50
CA GLY A 444 -5.57 6.40 -11.03
C GLY A 444 -4.40 7.33 -11.38
N LEU A 445 -3.19 6.80 -11.62
CA LEU A 445 -1.91 7.50 -11.87
C LEU A 445 -1.29 8.20 -10.65
N LYS A 446 -2.03 9.05 -9.93
CA LYS A 446 -1.51 9.79 -8.77
C LYS A 446 -1.83 9.03 -7.47
N PRO A 447 -0.92 8.98 -6.47
CA PRO A 447 0.42 9.56 -6.44
C PRO A 447 1.50 8.53 -6.84
N LEU A 448 1.43 7.87 -8.00
CA LEU A 448 2.38 6.83 -8.43
C LEU A 448 3.39 7.31 -9.47
N GLU A 449 3.71 8.60 -9.47
CA GLU A 449 4.51 9.25 -10.52
C GLU A 449 5.94 8.67 -10.61
N LEU A 450 6.59 8.50 -9.45
CA LEU A 450 7.95 7.98 -9.37
C LEU A 450 8.05 6.52 -9.84
N GLU A 451 7.10 5.68 -9.43
CA GLU A 451 7.03 4.26 -9.79
C GLU A 451 6.72 4.10 -11.28
N THR A 452 5.76 4.88 -11.79
CA THR A 452 5.39 4.92 -13.21
C THR A 452 6.59 5.28 -14.08
N GLU A 453 7.31 6.36 -13.74
CA GLU A 453 8.50 6.75 -14.48
C GLU A 453 9.60 5.69 -14.35
N PHE A 454 9.85 5.16 -13.15
CA PHE A 454 10.88 4.13 -12.96
C PHE A 454 10.61 2.88 -13.80
N PHE A 455 9.36 2.42 -13.87
CA PHE A 455 8.95 1.28 -14.70
C PHE A 455 9.21 1.53 -16.18
N LEU A 456 8.73 2.67 -16.71
CA LEU A 456 8.91 3.02 -18.13
C LEU A 456 10.39 3.24 -18.49
N ARG A 457 11.19 3.82 -17.58
CA ARG A 457 12.63 3.95 -17.76
C ARG A 457 13.32 2.59 -17.74
N CYS A 458 12.91 1.66 -16.87
CA CYS A 458 13.39 0.28 -16.89
C CYS A 458 13.07 -0.40 -18.23
N ALA A 459 11.87 -0.22 -18.76
CA ALA A 459 11.46 -0.80 -20.05
C ALA A 459 12.25 -0.21 -21.24
N TRP A 460 12.49 1.11 -21.24
CA TRP A 460 13.33 1.77 -22.25
C TRP A 460 14.79 1.30 -22.18
N GLN A 461 15.31 1.10 -20.97
CA GLN A 461 16.71 0.79 -20.71
C GLN A 461 17.00 -0.72 -20.57
N ALA A 462 16.00 -1.58 -20.75
CA ALA A 462 16.15 -3.02 -20.56
C ALA A 462 17.28 -3.59 -21.43
N GLY A 463 18.10 -4.46 -20.83
CA GLY A 463 19.29 -5.03 -21.49
C GLY A 463 20.51 -4.10 -21.59
N LYS A 464 20.49 -2.91 -20.97
CA LYS A 464 21.59 -1.94 -20.93
C LYS A 464 22.06 -1.71 -19.48
N GLU A 465 23.33 -1.33 -19.31
CA GLU A 465 23.87 -0.84 -18.02
C GLU A 465 23.58 0.66 -17.89
N THR A 466 22.66 1.05 -17.01
CA THR A 466 22.06 2.40 -17.02
C THR A 466 21.71 2.92 -15.62
N THR A 467 21.08 4.11 -15.58
CA THR A 467 20.68 4.82 -14.35
C THR A 467 19.69 4.05 -13.48
N THR A 468 18.92 3.10 -14.03
CA THR A 468 17.97 2.27 -13.27
C THR A 468 18.63 1.10 -12.53
N SER A 469 19.95 0.88 -12.71
CA SER A 469 20.70 -0.14 -11.98
C SER A 469 20.90 0.17 -10.49
N ASP A 470 20.94 1.46 -10.14
CA ASP A 470 20.98 1.95 -8.76
C ASP A 470 19.70 2.73 -8.45
N VAL A 471 18.82 2.15 -7.64
CA VAL A 471 17.51 2.73 -7.33
C VAL A 471 17.62 4.04 -6.55
N ALA A 472 18.58 4.17 -5.64
CA ALA A 472 18.80 5.41 -4.89
C ALA A 472 19.41 6.49 -5.80
N GLY A 473 20.33 6.09 -6.68
CA GLY A 473 20.90 6.94 -7.72
C GLY A 473 19.86 7.41 -8.75
N PHE A 474 18.88 6.57 -9.08
CA PHE A 474 17.74 6.96 -9.92
C PHE A 474 16.91 8.04 -9.24
N VAL A 475 16.47 7.83 -8.00
CA VAL A 475 15.68 8.83 -7.25
C VAL A 475 16.46 10.12 -7.06
N THR A 476 17.79 10.03 -6.86
CA THR A 476 18.68 11.20 -6.81
C THR A 476 18.59 12.02 -8.09
N THR A 477 18.75 11.36 -9.24
CA THR A 477 18.70 12.01 -10.56
C THR A 477 17.31 12.56 -10.85
N TRP A 478 16.28 11.80 -10.52
CA TRP A 478 14.88 12.20 -10.69
C TRP A 478 14.55 13.44 -9.85
N PHE A 479 14.97 13.47 -8.59
CA PHE A 479 14.75 14.63 -7.72
C PHE A 479 15.49 15.86 -8.26
N ASP A 480 16.79 15.74 -8.58
CA ASP A 480 17.60 16.85 -9.06
C ASP A 480 17.20 17.30 -10.48
N ALA A 481 16.40 16.52 -11.22
CA ALA A 481 15.78 16.92 -12.48
C ALA A 481 14.53 17.79 -12.26
N ASN A 482 13.76 17.51 -11.20
CA ASN A 482 12.47 18.17 -10.93
C ASN A 482 12.58 19.35 -9.94
N PHE A 483 13.52 19.31 -9.00
CA PHE A 483 13.59 20.25 -7.87
C PHE A 483 14.97 20.91 -7.75
N SER A 484 14.97 22.12 -7.21
CA SER A 484 16.18 22.90 -6.95
C SER A 484 16.90 22.45 -5.66
N GLY A 485 18.10 22.98 -5.44
CA GLY A 485 18.82 22.84 -4.15
C GLY A 485 19.76 21.63 -4.02
N GLY A 486 19.77 20.70 -4.99
CA GLY A 486 20.75 19.61 -5.03
C GLY A 486 20.65 18.63 -3.86
N ARG A 487 19.42 18.32 -3.43
CA ARG A 487 19.14 17.40 -2.31
C ARG A 487 18.83 15.97 -2.77
N GLY A 488 19.02 15.65 -4.05
CA GLY A 488 18.68 14.35 -4.60
C GLY A 488 19.31 13.17 -3.87
N ALA A 489 20.59 13.24 -3.50
CA ALA A 489 21.27 12.13 -2.82
C ALA A 489 20.64 11.80 -1.45
N GLU A 490 20.22 12.83 -0.72
CA GLU A 490 19.50 12.66 0.54
C GLU A 490 18.09 12.11 0.29
N VAL A 491 17.35 12.66 -0.67
CA VAL A 491 16.00 12.18 -0.99
C VAL A 491 16.03 10.72 -1.47
N GLY A 492 17.03 10.32 -2.25
CA GLY A 492 17.22 8.94 -2.69
C GLY A 492 17.44 7.95 -1.54
N GLU A 493 18.28 8.31 -0.56
CA GLU A 493 18.46 7.52 0.67
C GLU A 493 17.17 7.42 1.49
N LEU A 494 16.49 8.56 1.68
CA LEU A 494 15.21 8.64 2.40
C LEU A 494 14.13 7.79 1.74
N TYR A 495 14.03 7.80 0.42
CA TYR A 495 13.05 7.00 -0.33
C TYR A 495 13.34 5.51 -0.30
N ALA A 496 14.61 5.11 -0.40
CA ALA A 496 14.99 3.71 -0.22
C ALA A 496 14.56 3.19 1.17
N ARG A 497 14.70 4.02 2.22
CA ARG A 497 14.22 3.70 3.56
C ARG A 497 12.69 3.68 3.66
N TYR A 498 12.00 4.64 3.04
CA TYR A 498 10.54 4.68 2.97
C TYR A 498 9.97 3.40 2.35
N TYR A 499 10.49 2.99 1.18
CA TYR A 499 10.04 1.78 0.50
C TYR A 499 10.29 0.56 1.37
N ARG A 500 11.47 0.47 1.98
CA ARG A 500 11.78 -0.66 2.86
C ARG A 500 10.76 -0.78 4.00
N LEU A 501 10.47 0.31 4.71
CA LEU A 501 9.53 0.29 5.84
C LEU A 501 8.14 -0.09 5.35
N ASN A 502 7.63 0.51 4.27
CA ASN A 502 6.29 0.17 3.76
C ASN A 502 6.22 -1.19 3.05
N ASN A 503 7.38 -1.80 2.75
CA ASN A 503 7.47 -3.19 2.29
C ASN A 503 7.54 -4.19 3.45
N GLN A 504 7.77 -3.78 4.70
CA GLN A 504 7.56 -4.67 5.86
C GLN A 504 6.07 -4.96 6.04
N ARG A 505 5.24 -3.96 5.78
CA ARG A 505 3.77 -4.00 5.72
C ARG A 505 3.27 -2.69 5.12
N LYS A 506 2.38 -2.79 4.13
CA LYS A 506 1.78 -1.63 3.44
C LYS A 506 0.88 -0.84 4.39
N ILE A 507 0.66 0.45 4.13
CA ILE A 507 -0.12 1.31 5.03
C ILE A 507 -1.57 0.84 5.15
N GLU A 508 -2.14 0.34 4.05
CA GLU A 508 -3.49 -0.20 3.97
C GLU A 508 -3.63 -1.57 4.63
N HIS A 509 -2.51 -2.29 4.77
CA HIS A 509 -2.47 -3.60 5.40
C HIS A 509 -2.23 -3.53 6.91
N LEU A 510 -1.95 -2.34 7.46
CA LEU A 510 -1.75 -2.17 8.90
C LEU A 510 -3.02 -2.57 9.65
N ASP A 511 -2.85 -3.44 10.63
CA ASP A 511 -3.89 -3.85 11.59
C ASP A 511 -3.31 -3.79 13.01
N GLY A 512 -4.18 -3.94 14.02
CA GLY A 512 -3.75 -4.00 15.41
C GLY A 512 -2.75 -5.13 15.67
N ASP A 513 -1.72 -4.85 16.47
CA ASP A 513 -0.65 -5.78 16.85
C ASP A 513 0.21 -6.31 15.67
N ALA A 514 0.19 -5.64 14.51
CA ALA A 514 1.00 -6.04 13.36
C ALA A 514 2.52 -6.00 13.63
N PHE A 515 2.96 -5.19 14.59
CA PHE A 515 4.35 -5.07 15.05
C PHE A 515 4.41 -5.24 16.56
N SER A 516 5.38 -6.03 17.04
CA SER A 516 5.48 -6.30 18.48
C SER A 516 5.91 -5.07 19.27
N LEU A 517 5.27 -4.85 20.43
CA LEU A 517 5.65 -3.83 21.41
C LEU A 517 6.64 -4.35 22.46
N THR A 518 6.83 -5.67 22.55
CA THR A 518 7.53 -6.33 23.67
C THR A 518 8.52 -7.40 23.20
N SER A 519 8.16 -8.26 22.25
CA SER A 519 8.97 -9.36 21.73
C SER A 519 10.16 -8.86 20.92
N ASP A 520 11.36 -9.35 21.22
CA ASP A 520 12.61 -8.92 20.58
C ASP A 520 12.85 -7.40 20.59
N GLY A 521 12.21 -6.69 21.51
CA GLY A 521 12.21 -5.23 21.63
C GLY A 521 10.89 -4.60 21.20
N ASP A 522 10.94 -3.34 20.78
CA ASP A 522 9.76 -2.57 20.40
C ASP A 522 9.80 -2.24 18.90
N GLU A 523 9.27 -3.15 18.07
CA GLU A 523 9.24 -3.02 16.61
C GLU A 523 8.44 -1.79 16.17
N ALA A 524 7.27 -1.56 16.79
CA ALA A 524 6.43 -0.42 16.46
C ALA A 524 7.15 0.91 16.75
N ALA A 525 7.81 1.05 17.92
CA ALA A 525 8.55 2.27 18.22
C ALA A 525 9.70 2.50 17.24
N ARG A 526 10.46 1.46 16.87
CA ARG A 526 11.55 1.59 15.88
C ARG A 526 11.01 2.02 14.52
N ARG A 527 9.96 1.36 14.04
CA ARG A 527 9.30 1.70 12.77
C ARG A 527 8.83 3.15 12.75
N VAL A 528 8.10 3.57 13.79
CA VAL A 528 7.53 4.91 13.85
C VAL A 528 8.62 5.97 14.00
N ARG A 529 9.67 5.71 14.79
CA ARG A 529 10.86 6.59 14.89
C ARG A 529 11.56 6.76 13.54
N ASP A 530 11.73 5.67 12.79
CA ASP A 530 12.37 5.72 11.47
C ASP A 530 11.52 6.50 10.46
N LEU A 531 10.19 6.31 10.46
CA LEU A 531 9.27 7.09 9.63
C LEU A 531 9.24 8.56 10.05
N ALA A 532 9.30 8.86 11.36
CA ALA A 532 9.36 10.21 11.88
C ALA A 532 10.64 10.95 11.44
N ASP A 533 11.79 10.27 11.45
CA ASP A 533 13.06 10.82 10.95
C ASP A 533 12.97 11.17 9.46
N ILE A 534 12.42 10.25 8.65
CA ILE A 534 12.22 10.48 7.22
C ILE A 534 11.26 11.66 7.01
N ALA A 535 10.11 11.67 7.69
CA ALA A 535 9.12 12.75 7.60
C ALA A 535 9.69 14.11 8.02
N ALA A 536 10.50 14.16 9.08
CA ALA A 536 11.14 15.39 9.54
C ALA A 536 12.14 15.93 8.51
N ARG A 537 12.96 15.07 7.90
CA ARG A 537 13.95 15.47 6.88
C ARG A 537 13.26 15.91 5.58
N ILE A 538 12.22 15.19 5.15
CA ILE A 538 11.38 15.57 3.99
C ILE A 538 10.68 16.91 4.24
N ALA A 539 10.12 17.13 5.44
CA ALA A 539 9.52 18.40 5.81
C ALA A 539 10.55 19.55 5.80
N SER A 540 11.77 19.33 6.29
CA SER A 540 12.85 20.33 6.22
C SER A 540 13.20 20.69 4.78
N ILE A 541 13.31 19.69 3.90
CA ILE A 541 13.57 19.91 2.47
C ILE A 541 12.44 20.73 1.85
N ALA A 542 11.17 20.41 2.13
CA ALA A 542 10.02 21.18 1.63
C ALA A 542 10.10 22.67 2.02
N VAL A 543 10.50 22.97 3.25
CA VAL A 543 10.64 24.35 3.75
C VAL A 543 11.79 25.09 3.06
N GLU A 544 12.86 24.39 2.70
CA GLU A 544 14.04 24.96 2.04
C GLU A 544 13.85 25.19 0.54
N LEU A 545 12.94 24.45 -0.10
CA LEU A 545 12.65 24.60 -1.53
C LEU A 545 12.03 25.98 -1.86
N PRO A 546 12.28 26.50 -3.08
CA PRO A 546 11.60 27.68 -3.60
C PRO A 546 10.07 27.55 -3.50
N ILE A 547 9.37 28.64 -3.19
CA ILE A 547 7.92 28.63 -2.95
C ILE A 547 7.12 27.94 -4.09
N GLY A 548 7.51 28.17 -5.35
CA GLY A 548 6.84 27.59 -6.51
C GLY A 548 7.09 26.09 -6.72
N GLU A 549 8.07 25.50 -6.03
CA GLU A 549 8.36 24.06 -6.12
C GLU A 549 7.72 23.26 -4.97
N ARG A 550 7.22 23.93 -3.92
CA ARG A 550 6.80 23.26 -2.69
C ARG A 550 5.57 22.39 -2.88
N ASP A 551 4.57 22.85 -3.62
CA ASP A 551 3.33 22.11 -3.81
C ASP A 551 3.58 20.87 -4.70
N ALA A 552 4.39 21.01 -5.75
CA ALA A 552 4.91 19.90 -6.56
C ALA A 552 5.70 18.89 -5.70
N PHE A 553 6.57 19.37 -4.81
CA PHE A 553 7.34 18.49 -3.92
C PHE A 553 6.44 17.76 -2.92
N LEU A 554 5.49 18.45 -2.30
CA LEU A 554 4.58 17.85 -1.33
C LEU A 554 3.68 16.79 -1.97
N GLN A 555 3.17 17.01 -3.19
CA GLN A 555 2.30 16.04 -3.85
C GLN A 555 3.08 14.84 -4.45
N LEU A 556 4.30 15.03 -4.94
CA LEU A 556 5.09 13.96 -5.58
C LEU A 556 5.92 13.14 -4.59
N ILE A 557 6.39 13.79 -3.52
CA ILE A 557 7.29 13.21 -2.52
C ILE A 557 6.66 13.21 -1.12
N GLY A 558 6.24 14.38 -0.64
CA GLY A 558 5.83 14.56 0.77
C GLY A 558 4.66 13.67 1.20
N ILE A 559 3.62 13.55 0.36
CA ILE A 559 2.36 12.88 0.69
C ILE A 559 2.56 11.43 1.13
N LYS A 560 3.39 10.67 0.42
CA LYS A 560 3.65 9.25 0.69
C LYS A 560 4.29 9.05 2.06
N VAL A 561 5.35 9.81 2.32
CA VAL A 561 6.13 9.73 3.56
C VAL A 561 5.29 10.18 4.75
N HIS A 562 4.61 11.31 4.61
CA HIS A 562 3.78 11.86 5.68
C HIS A 562 2.61 10.93 6.01
N LEU A 563 1.91 10.39 5.00
CA LEU A 563 0.81 9.46 5.22
C LEU A 563 1.29 8.19 5.94
N ALA A 564 2.39 7.58 5.49
CA ALA A 564 2.96 6.40 6.14
C ALA A 564 3.36 6.65 7.60
N TYR A 565 3.98 7.80 7.90
CA TYR A 565 4.32 8.18 9.28
C TYR A 565 3.07 8.33 10.16
N LEU A 566 2.07 9.10 9.70
CA LEU A 566 0.88 9.41 10.48
C LEU A 566 0.04 8.16 10.76
N VAL A 567 -0.14 7.28 9.75
CA VAL A 567 -0.88 6.02 9.92
C VAL A 567 -0.12 5.06 10.85
N ALA A 568 1.20 4.88 10.66
CA ALA A 568 1.99 4.01 11.54
C ALA A 568 1.98 4.50 13.00
N ALA A 569 2.05 5.82 13.22
CA ALA A 569 1.96 6.40 14.56
C ALA A 569 0.56 6.20 15.18
N GLN A 570 -0.50 6.41 14.40
CA GLN A 570 -1.89 6.18 14.82
C GLN A 570 -2.07 4.75 15.36
N PHE A 571 -1.67 3.74 14.57
CA PHE A 571 -1.77 2.33 14.96
C PHE A 571 -0.89 1.99 16.17
N ALA A 572 0.37 2.43 16.19
CA ALA A 572 1.27 2.16 17.30
C ALA A 572 0.75 2.73 18.63
N TYR A 573 0.13 3.91 18.64
CA TYR A 573 -0.46 4.48 19.86
C TYR A 573 -1.77 3.79 20.27
N ALA A 574 -2.57 3.31 19.32
CA ALA A 574 -3.75 2.50 19.64
C ALA A 574 -3.36 1.17 20.31
N ASP A 575 -2.37 0.45 19.76
CA ASP A 575 -1.85 -0.80 20.33
C ASP A 575 -1.24 -0.57 21.71
N ARG A 576 -0.54 0.56 21.89
CA ARG A 576 -0.04 0.96 23.22
C ARG A 576 -1.13 1.27 24.20
N SER A 577 -2.25 1.87 23.78
CA SER A 577 -3.40 2.09 24.65
C SER A 577 -3.93 0.75 25.19
N ARG A 578 -4.07 -0.25 24.31
CA ARG A 578 -4.50 -1.61 24.68
C ARG A 578 -3.52 -2.29 25.63
N LEU A 579 -2.22 -2.28 25.30
CA LEU A 579 -1.18 -2.83 26.15
C LEU A 579 -1.13 -2.12 27.51
N ALA A 580 -1.25 -0.79 27.52
CA ALA A 580 -1.25 0.01 28.73
C ALA A 580 -2.39 -0.40 29.67
N LEU A 581 -3.60 -0.55 29.15
CA LEU A 581 -4.73 -1.00 29.96
C LEU A 581 -4.52 -2.43 30.47
N ALA A 582 -4.06 -3.35 29.62
CA ALA A 582 -3.75 -4.73 30.02
C ALA A 582 -2.67 -4.79 31.12
N GLN A 583 -1.76 -3.82 31.14
CA GLN A 583 -0.72 -3.67 32.16
C GLN A 583 -1.14 -2.90 33.42
N GLY A 584 -2.39 -2.44 33.50
CA GLY A 584 -2.87 -1.64 34.63
C GLY A 584 -2.29 -0.22 34.65
N ARG A 585 -2.11 0.40 33.48
CA ARG A 585 -1.57 1.75 33.26
C ARG A 585 -2.69 2.69 32.78
N PRO A 586 -3.71 3.00 33.60
CA PRO A 586 -4.95 3.60 33.11
C PRO A 586 -4.74 5.03 32.56
N ALA A 587 -3.89 5.85 33.18
CA ALA A 587 -3.56 7.18 32.64
C ALA A 587 -2.79 7.12 31.31
N ALA A 588 -1.94 6.10 31.13
CA ALA A 588 -1.24 5.86 29.87
C ALA A 588 -2.17 5.39 28.76
N ALA A 589 -3.12 4.51 29.08
CA ALA A 589 -4.15 4.08 28.13
C ALA A 589 -4.94 5.27 27.59
N ASP A 590 -5.36 6.20 28.46
CA ASP A 590 -6.02 7.45 28.06
C ASP A 590 -5.11 8.34 27.20
N ALA A 591 -3.87 8.58 27.63
CA ALA A 591 -2.93 9.43 26.91
C ALA A 591 -2.62 8.89 25.49
N TYR A 592 -2.39 7.58 25.37
CA TYR A 592 -2.12 6.95 24.07
C TYR A 592 -3.36 6.91 23.17
N THR A 593 -4.57 6.78 23.73
CA THR A 593 -5.83 6.94 22.98
C THR A 593 -5.93 8.35 22.38
N VAL A 594 -5.62 9.39 23.16
CA VAL A 594 -5.59 10.77 22.68
C VAL A 594 -4.55 10.94 21.57
N ARG A 595 -3.33 10.41 21.75
CA ARG A 595 -2.28 10.47 20.72
C ARG A 595 -2.72 9.81 19.41
N SER A 596 -3.34 8.64 19.45
CA SER A 596 -3.87 7.99 18.25
C SER A 596 -4.83 8.91 17.48
N LYS A 597 -5.79 9.54 18.18
CA LYS A 597 -6.77 10.46 17.60
C LYS A 597 -6.15 11.74 17.04
N GLU A 598 -5.10 12.24 17.68
CA GLU A 598 -4.32 13.37 17.18
C GLU A 598 -3.60 13.08 15.85
N TYR A 599 -3.10 11.85 15.67
CA TYR A 599 -2.51 11.41 14.40
C TYR A 599 -3.58 11.24 13.30
N ASP A 600 -4.77 10.72 13.64
CA ASP A 600 -5.91 10.67 12.71
C ASP A 600 -6.32 12.07 12.23
N ALA A 601 -6.42 13.04 13.14
CA ALA A 601 -6.75 14.42 12.80
C ALA A 601 -5.68 15.07 11.89
N CYS A 602 -4.40 14.78 12.14
CA CYS A 602 -3.30 15.27 11.29
C CYS A 602 -3.29 14.59 9.90
N LYS A 603 -3.62 13.29 9.82
CA LYS A 603 -3.81 12.56 8.56
C LYS A 603 -4.96 13.17 7.74
N ARG A 604 -6.11 13.45 8.37
CA ARG A 604 -7.24 14.12 7.71
C ARG A 604 -6.88 15.51 7.20
N ALA A 605 -6.08 16.27 7.97
CA ALA A 605 -5.53 17.55 7.53
C ALA A 605 -4.60 17.42 6.32
N LEU A 606 -3.75 16.39 6.28
CA LEU A 606 -2.89 16.09 5.12
C LEU A 606 -3.71 15.81 3.86
N LEU A 607 -4.71 14.93 3.94
CA LEU A 607 -5.57 14.58 2.81
C LEU A 607 -6.41 15.76 2.34
N HIS A 608 -6.97 16.54 3.26
CA HIS A 608 -7.68 17.77 2.92
C HIS A 608 -6.75 18.80 2.27
N SER A 609 -5.52 18.95 2.77
CA SER A 609 -4.53 19.84 2.16
C SER A 609 -4.20 19.44 0.72
N TYR A 610 -3.99 18.15 0.47
CA TYR A 610 -3.70 17.64 -0.87
C TYR A 610 -4.81 17.99 -1.87
N ASN A 611 -6.06 17.71 -1.50
CA ASN A 611 -7.21 17.88 -2.39
C ASN A 611 -7.63 19.34 -2.54
N GLU A 612 -7.66 20.11 -1.45
CA GLU A 612 -8.36 21.41 -1.42
C GLU A 612 -7.43 22.64 -1.34
N ILE A 613 -6.14 22.45 -1.02
CA ILE A 613 -5.24 23.58 -0.69
C ILE A 613 -3.98 23.61 -1.56
N LEU A 614 -3.31 22.48 -1.74
CA LEU A 614 -2.13 22.41 -2.60
C LEU A 614 -2.53 22.75 -4.04
N SER A 615 -1.69 23.54 -4.71
CA SER A 615 -1.92 23.94 -6.09
C SER A 615 -3.31 24.56 -6.33
N ASP A 616 -3.78 25.35 -5.36
CA ASP A 616 -5.09 26.02 -5.37
C ASP A 616 -6.28 25.06 -5.62
N GLY A 617 -6.19 23.83 -5.11
CA GLY A 617 -7.27 22.83 -5.21
C GLY A 617 -7.31 22.06 -6.53
N ARG A 618 -6.29 22.22 -7.40
CA ARG A 618 -6.21 21.56 -8.72
C ARG A 618 -6.36 20.03 -8.69
N TRP A 619 -6.09 19.40 -7.55
CA TRP A 619 -6.11 17.96 -7.35
C TRP A 619 -7.24 17.50 -6.45
N SER A 620 -8.32 18.27 -6.30
CA SER A 620 -9.49 17.81 -5.55
C SER A 620 -10.01 16.50 -6.15
N ARG A 621 -10.43 15.58 -5.26
CA ARG A 621 -10.86 14.19 -5.57
C ARG A 621 -9.77 13.21 -5.99
N MET A 622 -8.53 13.64 -6.15
CA MET A 622 -7.47 12.78 -6.70
C MET A 622 -6.77 11.88 -5.66
N LEU A 623 -6.99 12.13 -4.36
CA LEU A 623 -6.47 11.27 -3.29
C LEU A 623 -7.44 11.23 -2.11
N GLU A 624 -8.40 10.31 -2.17
CA GLU A 624 -9.45 10.10 -1.16
C GLU A 624 -9.45 8.65 -0.64
N PRO A 625 -8.32 8.12 -0.13
CA PRO A 625 -8.20 6.70 0.27
C PRO A 625 -9.11 6.31 1.45
N GLU A 626 -9.81 7.30 2.04
CA GLU A 626 -10.81 7.12 3.08
C GLU A 626 -12.25 6.93 2.54
N SER A 627 -12.52 7.20 1.26
CA SER A 627 -13.90 7.27 0.72
C SER A 627 -14.13 6.77 -0.71
N SER A 628 -13.07 6.46 -1.47
CA SER A 628 -13.11 5.95 -2.85
C SER A 628 -12.38 4.61 -2.97
N PRO A 629 -12.70 3.84 -4.02
CA PRO A 629 -13.58 2.67 -3.97
C PRO A 629 -13.11 1.52 -3.05
N PRO A 630 -14.03 0.66 -2.57
CA PRO A 630 -13.76 -0.30 -1.50
C PRO A 630 -12.95 -1.53 -1.96
N PRO A 631 -11.98 -2.02 -1.17
CA PRO A 631 -11.78 -1.62 0.22
C PRO A 631 -10.98 -0.34 0.38
N ALA A 632 -11.57 0.65 1.06
CA ALA A 632 -10.85 1.85 1.44
C ALA A 632 -9.80 1.52 2.51
N MET A 633 -8.79 2.38 2.64
CA MET A 633 -7.76 2.22 3.66
C MET A 633 -8.38 2.17 5.07
N ALA A 634 -7.87 1.31 5.95
CA ALA A 634 -8.31 1.26 7.33
C ALA A 634 -8.08 2.62 8.04
N LEU A 635 -9.13 3.19 8.64
CA LEU A 635 -9.08 4.57 9.12
C LEU A 635 -8.88 4.72 10.62
N ALA A 636 -9.28 3.75 11.43
CA ALA A 636 -9.30 3.90 12.87
C ALA A 636 -9.00 2.58 13.62
N PRO A 637 -7.77 2.35 14.11
CA PRO A 637 -7.47 1.20 14.96
C PRO A 637 -8.23 1.28 16.30
N ALA A 638 -8.45 0.14 16.96
CA ALA A 638 -9.05 0.13 18.31
C ALA A 638 -8.02 0.56 19.36
N ALA A 639 -8.38 1.57 20.15
CA ALA A 639 -7.74 1.87 21.42
C ALA A 639 -8.65 1.45 22.58
N THR A 640 -8.11 1.38 23.80
CA THR A 640 -8.91 1.02 24.98
C THR A 640 -8.66 2.01 26.11
N PRO A 641 -9.38 3.14 26.15
CA PRO A 641 -9.24 4.15 27.20
C PRO A 641 -9.60 3.56 28.56
N ALA A 642 -9.10 4.13 29.64
CA ALA A 642 -9.43 3.67 30.99
C ALA A 642 -10.84 4.11 31.39
N LEU A 643 -11.63 3.22 32.00
CA LEU A 643 -12.91 3.60 32.60
C LEU A 643 -12.72 4.31 33.94
N THR A 644 -11.68 3.93 34.68
CA THR A 644 -11.39 4.46 36.02
C THR A 644 -9.91 4.78 36.16
N ILE A 645 -9.61 5.93 36.75
CA ILE A 645 -8.27 6.35 37.17
C ILE A 645 -8.38 6.74 38.65
N GLY A 646 -7.69 5.98 39.51
CA GLY A 646 -7.65 6.21 40.95
C GLY A 646 -6.46 7.07 41.39
N GLU A 647 -6.13 7.00 42.68
CA GLU A 647 -4.96 7.67 43.26
C GLU A 647 -3.65 7.20 42.61
N PRO A 648 -2.64 8.08 42.48
CA PRO A 648 -1.36 7.70 41.89
C PRO A 648 -0.66 6.57 42.64
N GLY A 649 0.02 5.70 41.89
CA GLY A 649 0.84 4.61 42.42
C GLY A 649 1.98 4.26 41.47
N LEU A 650 2.85 3.35 41.84
CA LEU A 650 4.03 2.94 41.06
C LEU A 650 3.86 1.53 40.49
N GLY A 651 3.97 1.43 39.16
CA GLY A 651 4.11 0.17 38.45
C GLY A 651 5.34 0.15 37.55
N VAL A 652 5.81 -1.06 37.24
CA VAL A 652 6.95 -1.28 36.32
C VAL A 652 6.63 -2.44 35.39
N ALA A 653 7.12 -2.40 34.15
CA ALA A 653 7.13 -3.51 33.22
C ALA A 653 8.53 -3.64 32.60
N VAL A 654 9.16 -4.79 32.81
CA VAL A 654 10.47 -5.09 32.20
C VAL A 654 10.28 -5.53 30.75
N ARG A 655 11.22 -5.16 29.87
CA ARG A 655 11.27 -5.57 28.45
C ARG A 655 10.87 -7.04 28.24
N GLY A 656 10.11 -7.31 27.17
CA GLY A 656 9.70 -8.66 26.80
C GLY A 656 8.46 -9.18 27.54
N ARG A 657 7.82 -8.37 28.39
CA ARG A 657 6.64 -8.77 29.15
C ARG A 657 5.37 -8.08 28.67
N GLU A 658 4.34 -8.88 28.44
CA GLU A 658 2.98 -8.39 28.24
C GLU A 658 2.33 -7.98 29.57
N GLN A 659 2.65 -8.70 30.65
CA GLN A 659 2.12 -8.45 32.00
C GLN A 659 3.06 -7.57 32.83
N PRO A 660 2.51 -6.69 33.70
CA PRO A 660 3.33 -5.81 34.52
C PRO A 660 4.14 -6.63 35.54
N GLY A 661 5.21 -6.02 36.04
CA GLY A 661 6.11 -6.60 37.03
C GLY A 661 7.53 -6.80 36.52
N VAL A 662 8.37 -7.31 37.42
CA VAL A 662 9.82 -7.41 37.20
C VAL A 662 10.28 -8.72 36.58
N GLY A 663 9.53 -9.81 36.74
CA GLY A 663 9.94 -11.14 36.26
C GLY A 663 11.32 -11.55 36.79
N ASP A 664 12.14 -12.09 35.88
CA ASP A 664 13.57 -12.41 36.14
C ASP A 664 14.47 -11.17 36.12
N GLY A 665 13.92 -9.98 35.90
CA GLY A 665 14.64 -8.72 35.75
C GLY A 665 15.27 -8.53 34.38
N LEU A 666 16.28 -7.67 34.30
CA LEU A 666 17.04 -7.44 33.08
C LEU A 666 18.20 -8.44 33.00
N VAL A 667 18.26 -9.18 31.89
CA VAL A 667 19.30 -10.17 31.62
C VAL A 667 20.13 -9.70 30.44
N PHE A 668 21.40 -9.38 30.69
CA PHE A 668 22.36 -8.96 29.67
C PHE A 668 23.26 -10.13 29.25
N TRP A 669 23.57 -10.19 27.95
CA TRP A 669 24.59 -11.08 27.42
C TRP A 669 25.87 -10.31 27.13
N PRO A 670 27.08 -10.88 27.36
CA PRO A 670 28.34 -10.21 27.03
C PRO A 670 28.46 -9.74 25.59
N ASP A 671 27.88 -10.47 24.65
CA ASP A 671 27.90 -10.20 23.21
C ASP A 671 26.53 -9.74 22.65
N GLY A 672 25.56 -9.50 23.53
CA GLY A 672 24.20 -9.08 23.18
C GLY A 672 24.01 -7.58 23.20
N ARG A 673 22.76 -7.16 23.41
CA ARG A 673 22.43 -5.74 23.58
C ARG A 673 23.06 -5.17 24.85
N ASP A 674 23.66 -3.99 24.73
CA ASP A 674 24.29 -3.28 25.84
C ASP A 674 23.32 -2.39 26.62
N THR A 675 22.13 -2.16 26.06
CA THR A 675 21.07 -1.30 26.57
C THR A 675 19.73 -2.02 26.46
N LEU A 676 19.06 -2.15 27.60
CA LEU A 676 17.70 -2.69 27.75
C LEU A 676 16.83 -1.66 28.44
N TRP A 677 15.52 -1.90 28.57
CA TRP A 677 14.62 -0.92 29.13
C TRP A 677 13.65 -1.46 30.19
N ILE A 678 13.20 -0.54 31.04
CA ILE A 678 12.14 -0.73 32.03
C ILE A 678 11.11 0.38 31.80
N ASP A 679 9.87 0.02 31.51
CA ASP A 679 8.77 0.99 31.49
C ASP A 679 8.29 1.22 32.93
N VAL A 680 8.31 2.47 33.37
CA VAL A 680 7.86 2.91 34.70
C VAL A 680 6.63 3.78 34.51
N PHE A 681 5.58 3.52 35.27
CA PHE A 681 4.28 4.12 35.01
C PHE A 681 3.48 4.35 36.28
N SER A 682 2.51 5.27 36.20
CA SER A 682 1.49 5.40 37.23
C SER A 682 0.42 4.31 37.10
N THR A 683 0.07 3.66 38.21
CA THR A 683 -1.09 2.74 38.29
C THR A 683 -2.42 3.49 38.51
N GLY A 684 -2.38 4.82 38.63
CA GLY A 684 -3.53 5.70 38.81
C GLY A 684 -3.29 7.04 38.13
N ALA A 685 -3.64 8.15 38.77
CA ALA A 685 -3.43 9.49 38.21
C ALA A 685 -1.94 9.78 37.93
N ALA A 686 -1.68 10.55 36.88
CA ALA A 686 -0.34 10.93 36.43
C ALA A 686 0.27 12.08 37.26
N GLY A 687 1.47 12.55 36.90
CA GLY A 687 2.09 13.73 37.48
C GLY A 687 2.91 13.48 38.75
N VAL A 688 3.39 12.26 38.96
CA VAL A 688 4.14 11.87 40.18
C VAL A 688 5.64 11.95 39.98
N PRO A 689 6.42 12.60 40.87
CA PRO A 689 7.87 12.54 40.81
C PRO A 689 8.39 11.11 41.01
N PHE A 690 9.39 10.72 40.21
CA PHE A 690 10.12 9.47 40.41
C PHE A 690 11.62 9.71 40.55
N GLU A 691 12.27 8.82 41.28
CA GLU A 691 13.72 8.77 41.44
C GLU A 691 14.20 7.34 41.18
N VAL A 692 15.39 7.22 40.57
CA VAL A 692 16.03 5.95 40.28
C VAL A 692 17.41 5.92 40.93
N SER A 693 17.67 4.87 41.69
CA SER A 693 19.00 4.53 42.21
C SER A 693 19.45 3.21 41.57
N ALA A 694 20.70 3.13 41.12
CA ALA A 694 21.24 1.92 40.52
C ALA A 694 22.68 1.69 41.03
N GLU A 695 23.14 0.45 40.92
CA GLU A 695 24.53 0.10 41.22
C GLU A 695 25.51 0.91 40.34
N PRO A 696 26.73 1.25 40.84
CA PRO A 696 27.65 2.16 40.14
C PRO A 696 28.12 1.73 38.74
N TRP A 697 27.91 0.46 38.40
CA TRP A 697 28.27 -0.14 37.12
C TRP A 697 27.13 -0.16 36.10
N LEU A 698 25.93 0.22 36.52
CA LEU A 698 24.77 0.42 35.68
C LEU A 698 24.60 1.90 35.38
N LYS A 699 24.24 2.23 34.15
CA LYS A 699 23.83 3.57 33.76
C LYS A 699 22.35 3.55 33.39
N VAL A 700 21.56 4.35 34.11
CA VAL A 700 20.12 4.49 33.88
C VAL A 700 19.79 5.90 33.43
N SER A 701 19.00 6.05 32.38
CA SER A 701 18.53 7.34 31.87
C SER A 701 17.05 7.28 31.43
N PRO A 702 16.22 8.24 31.86
CA PRO A 702 16.49 9.25 32.91
C PRO A 702 16.64 8.63 34.31
N SER A 703 17.34 9.30 35.23
CA SER A 703 17.50 8.83 36.63
C SER A 703 16.50 9.43 37.61
N SER A 704 15.70 10.40 37.16
CA SER A 704 14.63 11.05 37.92
C SER A 704 13.76 11.85 36.96
N GLY A 705 12.53 12.15 37.33
CA GLY A 705 11.62 12.95 36.52
C GLY A 705 10.20 12.95 37.07
N VAL A 706 9.23 13.10 36.19
CA VAL A 706 7.79 12.99 36.50
C VAL A 706 7.21 11.86 35.66
N LEU A 707 6.44 10.97 36.30
CA LEU A 707 5.63 9.96 35.62
C LEU A 707 4.37 10.64 35.08
N ASP A 708 4.40 11.00 33.81
CA ASP A 708 3.30 11.70 33.14
C ASP A 708 3.00 11.14 31.75
N PRO A 709 2.18 10.09 31.65
CA PRO A 709 1.78 9.15 32.70
C PRO A 709 2.80 8.03 32.94
N ASP A 710 3.78 7.89 32.05
CA ASP A 710 4.85 6.89 32.10
C ASP A 710 6.16 7.40 31.50
N VAL A 711 7.21 6.61 31.71
CA VAL A 711 8.56 6.87 31.21
C VAL A 711 9.26 5.55 30.91
N ARG A 712 9.98 5.50 29.79
CA ARG A 712 10.90 4.40 29.49
C ARG A 712 12.28 4.71 30.07
N LEU A 713 12.73 3.88 31.01
CA LEU A 713 14.09 3.95 31.54
C LEU A 713 15.01 3.08 30.70
N GLN A 714 16.00 3.68 30.05
CA GLN A 714 17.08 2.96 29.39
C GLN A 714 18.12 2.56 30.45
N VAL A 715 18.41 1.27 30.57
CA VAL A 715 19.39 0.69 31.47
C VAL A 715 20.51 0.09 30.62
N SER A 716 21.73 0.58 30.82
CA SER A 716 22.91 0.15 30.07
C SER A 716 24.01 -0.33 30.99
N VAL A 717 24.86 -1.21 30.45
CA VAL A 717 26.08 -1.70 31.11
C VAL A 717 27.29 -1.13 30.34
N PRO A 718 27.86 0.02 30.76
CA PRO A 718 28.93 0.70 30.01
C PRO A 718 30.17 -0.18 29.76
N GLU A 719 30.43 -1.14 30.65
CA GLU A 719 31.53 -2.09 30.50
C GLU A 719 31.36 -3.03 29.28
N LEU A 720 30.15 -3.14 28.71
CA LEU A 720 29.86 -3.81 27.44
C LEU A 720 29.99 -2.88 26.21
N VAL A 721 30.00 -1.56 26.43
CA VAL A 721 30.01 -0.50 25.39
C VAL A 721 31.45 -0.14 24.98
N GLU A 722 32.43 -0.27 25.87
CA GLU A 722 33.83 0.12 25.60
C GLU A 722 34.68 -0.99 24.93
N GLY A 723 34.77 -0.98 23.58
CA GLY A 723 35.97 -1.43 22.85
C GLY A 723 35.76 -2.08 21.46
N PRO A 724 36.62 -1.77 20.45
CA PRO A 724 36.69 -2.47 19.16
C PRO A 724 37.71 -3.64 19.15
N ALA A 725 37.84 -4.39 20.25
CA ALA A 725 38.86 -5.43 20.44
C ALA A 725 38.25 -6.68 21.14
N PRO A 726 38.83 -7.88 21.01
CA PRO A 726 38.12 -9.15 21.22
C PRO A 726 37.53 -9.26 22.63
N VAL A 727 36.34 -9.86 22.68
CA VAL A 727 35.53 -10.27 23.84
C VAL A 727 36.33 -10.24 25.14
N ARG A 728 35.97 -9.34 26.07
CA ARG A 728 36.49 -9.43 27.44
C ARG A 728 35.99 -10.78 28.00
N PRO A 729 36.88 -11.71 28.42
CA PRO A 729 36.45 -12.96 28.99
C PRO A 729 35.44 -12.71 30.13
N PHE A 730 34.37 -13.49 30.22
CA PHE A 730 33.42 -13.40 31.33
C PHE A 730 34.11 -13.41 32.69
N GLU A 731 35.23 -14.13 32.86
CA GLU A 731 36.06 -14.13 34.08
C GLU A 731 36.55 -12.74 34.52
N THR A 732 36.73 -11.81 33.57
CA THR A 732 37.11 -10.40 33.82
C THR A 732 35.94 -9.53 34.29
N LEU A 733 34.70 -9.88 33.92
CA LEU A 733 33.44 -9.22 34.35
C LEU A 733 32.89 -9.86 35.65
N ALA A 734 33.03 -11.19 35.78
CA ALA A 734 32.56 -12.01 36.89
C ALA A 734 33.36 -11.82 38.20
N GLY A 735 34.57 -11.28 38.12
CA GLY A 735 35.39 -10.98 39.29
C GLY A 735 34.86 -9.89 40.22
N ALA A 736 33.84 -9.11 39.81
CA ALA A 736 33.29 -8.05 40.68
C ALA A 736 31.80 -7.68 40.52
N ARG A 737 31.10 -7.94 39.39
CA ARG A 737 29.83 -7.24 39.08
C ARG A 737 28.82 -8.02 38.19
N SER A 738 28.56 -9.31 38.47
CA SER A 738 27.65 -10.15 37.64
C SER A 738 26.15 -10.01 37.97
N SER A 739 25.80 -9.31 39.04
CA SER A 739 24.42 -9.07 39.47
C SER A 739 24.30 -7.70 40.15
N GLY A 740 23.18 -7.01 39.95
CA GLY A 740 22.90 -5.70 40.52
C GLY A 740 21.40 -5.43 40.60
N THR A 741 21.03 -4.21 40.94
CA THR A 741 19.63 -3.82 41.08
C THR A 741 19.43 -2.37 40.65
N VAL A 742 18.32 -2.13 39.97
CA VAL A 742 17.78 -0.78 39.72
C VAL A 742 16.58 -0.59 40.65
N VAL A 743 16.64 0.43 41.50
CA VAL A 743 15.63 0.76 42.50
C VAL A 743 14.88 2.00 42.06
N ILE A 744 13.59 1.88 41.84
CA ILE A 744 12.71 2.95 41.36
C ILE A 744 11.77 3.33 42.50
N THR A 745 11.67 4.63 42.81
CA THR A 745 10.79 5.15 43.85
C THR A 745 9.88 6.23 43.27
N ALA A 746 8.57 6.09 43.46
CA ALA A 746 7.54 7.07 43.11
C ALA A 746 6.30 6.84 43.99
N ALA A 747 5.46 7.86 44.20
CA ALA A 747 4.23 7.76 45.00
C ALA A 747 4.41 7.16 46.41
N GLY A 748 5.60 7.30 47.03
CA GLY A 748 5.93 6.68 48.32
C GLY A 748 6.12 5.16 48.28
N GLN A 749 6.16 4.57 47.08
CA GLN A 749 6.41 3.15 46.83
C GLN A 749 7.81 2.97 46.21
N THR A 750 8.38 1.78 46.40
CA THR A 750 9.70 1.42 45.84
C THR A 750 9.63 0.05 45.19
N VAL A 751 10.17 -0.07 43.97
CA VAL A 751 10.30 -1.33 43.24
C VAL A 751 11.77 -1.56 42.89
N ALA A 752 12.26 -2.77 43.19
CA ALA A 752 13.61 -3.20 42.87
C ALA A 752 13.59 -4.17 41.67
N VAL A 753 14.28 -3.81 40.60
CA VAL A 753 14.42 -4.63 39.39
C VAL A 753 15.81 -5.27 39.39
N PRO A 754 15.90 -6.61 39.47
CA PRO A 754 17.19 -7.28 39.41
C PRO A 754 17.81 -7.10 38.02
N VAL A 755 19.13 -6.99 37.97
CA VAL A 755 19.91 -6.95 36.73
C VAL A 755 21.00 -8.02 36.83
N SER A 756 21.17 -8.82 35.78
CA SER A 756 22.18 -9.87 35.73
C SER A 756 22.90 -9.92 34.39
N ILE A 757 24.12 -10.43 34.39
CA ILE A 757 24.89 -10.72 33.17
C ILE A 757 25.05 -12.24 33.07
N VAL A 758 24.66 -12.83 31.94
CA VAL A 758 24.76 -14.27 31.69
C VAL A 758 26.23 -14.70 31.68
N ALA A 759 26.49 -15.85 32.32
CA ALA A 759 27.80 -16.50 32.28
C ALA A 759 27.98 -17.25 30.95
N THR A 760 28.83 -16.72 30.07
CA THR A 760 29.15 -17.35 28.78
C THR A 760 30.59 -17.85 28.74
N ALA A 761 30.84 -18.88 27.93
CA ALA A 761 32.20 -19.33 27.64
C ALA A 761 32.94 -18.26 26.82
N PRO A 762 34.24 -18.02 27.05
CA PRO A 762 34.99 -17.02 26.30
C PRO A 762 35.05 -17.39 24.81
N VAL A 763 34.78 -16.42 23.95
CA VAL A 763 34.98 -16.54 22.50
C VAL A 763 36.49 -16.45 22.22
N PRO A 764 37.08 -17.40 21.46
CA PRO A 764 38.49 -17.36 21.08
C PRO A 764 38.84 -16.05 20.35
N SER A 765 39.99 -15.47 20.67
CA SER A 765 40.42 -14.18 20.07
C SER A 765 40.68 -14.24 18.57
N ASP A 766 40.87 -15.45 18.02
CA ASP A 766 41.08 -15.73 16.60
C ASP A 766 39.79 -16.19 15.89
N PHE A 767 38.65 -16.26 16.60
CA PHE A 767 37.37 -16.55 15.98
C PHE A 767 36.87 -15.32 15.21
N SER A 768 36.43 -15.57 13.97
CA SER A 768 35.74 -14.61 13.11
C SER A 768 34.34 -15.15 12.79
N GLY A 769 33.28 -14.42 13.17
CA GLY A 769 31.90 -14.84 12.93
C GLY A 769 30.86 -14.16 13.83
N SER A 770 29.60 -14.55 13.67
CA SER A 770 28.47 -14.12 14.51
C SER A 770 28.40 -14.90 15.83
N ILE A 771 28.13 -14.21 16.94
CA ILE A 771 28.13 -14.80 18.29
C ILE A 771 26.70 -14.91 18.82
N GLU A 772 26.40 -16.02 19.51
CA GLU A 772 25.14 -16.22 20.24
C GLU A 772 24.98 -15.20 21.37
N ALA A 773 23.84 -14.53 21.38
CA ALA A 773 23.41 -13.70 22.49
C ALA A 773 21.88 -13.59 22.50
N ASP A 774 21.31 -13.24 23.66
CA ASP A 774 19.87 -12.95 23.79
C ASP A 774 18.96 -14.08 23.25
N GLY A 775 19.42 -15.34 23.34
CA GLY A 775 18.69 -16.53 22.91
C GLY A 775 18.67 -16.81 21.40
N HIS A 776 19.53 -16.16 20.61
CA HIS A 776 19.60 -16.36 19.16
C HIS A 776 20.95 -15.99 18.53
N ILE A 777 21.11 -16.33 17.24
CA ILE A 777 22.05 -15.69 16.31
C ILE A 777 21.26 -15.20 15.09
N SER A 778 21.16 -13.89 14.91
CA SER A 778 20.49 -13.23 13.78
C SER A 778 21.55 -12.72 12.78
N ILE A 779 21.43 -13.09 11.51
CA ILE A 779 22.49 -12.94 10.49
C ILE A 779 21.95 -12.19 9.28
N ASP A 780 22.72 -11.20 8.82
CA ASP A 780 22.52 -10.53 7.54
C ASP A 780 23.09 -11.39 6.41
N PRO A 781 22.24 -12.01 5.56
CA PRO A 781 22.71 -12.93 4.53
C PRO A 781 23.49 -12.23 3.42
N SER A 782 23.36 -10.90 3.26
CA SER A 782 24.11 -10.09 2.28
C SER A 782 25.58 -9.89 2.60
N ARG A 783 25.99 -10.26 3.82
CA ARG A 783 27.37 -10.16 4.29
C ARG A 783 27.85 -11.53 4.74
N PRO A 784 28.15 -12.46 3.81
CA PRO A 784 28.71 -13.77 4.15
C PRO A 784 30.16 -13.66 4.64
N ASP A 785 30.62 -14.68 5.38
CA ASP A 785 32.02 -14.80 5.82
C ASP A 785 32.91 -15.49 4.78
N GLY A 786 32.28 -16.17 3.82
CA GLY A 786 32.92 -16.82 2.70
C GLY A 786 31.90 -17.27 1.65
N GLY A 787 32.38 -17.70 0.48
CA GLY A 787 31.54 -18.16 -0.62
C GLY A 787 31.22 -17.10 -1.67
N SER A 788 30.49 -17.51 -2.71
CA SER A 788 30.13 -16.72 -3.89
C SER A 788 28.97 -17.37 -4.66
N GLY A 789 28.46 -16.72 -5.71
CA GLY A 789 27.36 -17.26 -6.54
C GLY A 789 25.96 -16.88 -6.05
N TRP A 790 25.87 -15.81 -5.26
CA TRP A 790 24.62 -15.16 -4.92
C TRP A 790 24.74 -13.68 -5.27
N ARG A 791 23.66 -13.08 -5.76
CA ARG A 791 23.60 -11.67 -6.11
C ARG A 791 23.03 -10.86 -4.95
N VAL A 792 23.77 -9.84 -4.51
CA VAL A 792 23.24 -8.85 -3.57
C VAL A 792 22.24 -7.94 -4.31
N VAL A 793 21.08 -7.69 -3.69
CA VAL A 793 20.07 -6.75 -4.18
C VAL A 793 19.98 -5.61 -3.17
N PRO A 794 20.61 -4.45 -3.46
CA PRO A 794 20.66 -3.33 -2.53
C PRO A 794 19.27 -2.86 -2.11
N TRP A 795 19.11 -2.50 -0.84
CA TRP A 795 17.88 -1.92 -0.25
C TRP A 795 16.64 -2.83 -0.19
N LEU A 796 16.76 -4.11 -0.57
CA LEU A 796 15.62 -5.02 -0.62
C LEU A 796 15.41 -5.85 0.67
N GLY A 797 16.36 -5.80 1.63
CA GLY A 797 16.18 -6.42 2.95
C GLY A 797 15.04 -5.77 3.74
N ARG A 798 14.47 -6.51 4.70
CA ARG A 798 13.36 -6.00 5.56
C ARG A 798 13.88 -5.16 6.73
N ASP A 799 15.15 -5.32 7.12
CA ASP A 799 15.85 -4.51 8.11
C ASP A 799 16.83 -3.54 7.43
N HIS A 800 17.77 -2.93 8.16
CA HIS A 800 18.79 -2.04 7.56
C HIS A 800 19.87 -2.80 6.75
N ASN A 801 19.47 -3.69 5.84
CA ASN A 801 20.34 -4.52 5.03
C ASN A 801 19.84 -4.73 3.59
N ASP A 802 20.68 -5.38 2.80
CA ASP A 802 20.37 -5.81 1.44
C ASP A 802 19.82 -7.24 1.45
N ALA A 803 19.11 -7.65 0.39
CA ALA A 803 18.74 -9.05 0.20
C ALA A 803 19.80 -9.79 -0.63
N VAL A 804 19.82 -11.12 -0.57
CA VAL A 804 20.61 -11.96 -1.48
C VAL A 804 19.74 -12.90 -2.27
N ALA A 805 19.96 -12.97 -3.58
CA ALA A 805 19.25 -13.84 -4.50
C ALA A 805 20.18 -14.91 -5.09
N ALA A 806 19.74 -16.17 -5.08
CA ALA A 806 20.47 -17.27 -5.70
C ALA A 806 20.64 -17.05 -7.21
N THR A 807 21.83 -17.31 -7.75
CA THR A 807 22.08 -17.34 -9.20
C THR A 807 22.05 -18.79 -9.70
N ALA A 808 22.01 -18.97 -11.03
CA ALA A 808 22.08 -20.29 -11.66
C ALA A 808 23.51 -20.90 -11.67
N ASP A 809 24.48 -20.28 -10.98
CA ASP A 809 25.88 -20.71 -11.01
C ASP A 809 26.08 -22.05 -10.28
N ALA A 810 26.71 -23.01 -10.98
CA ALA A 810 27.02 -24.31 -10.38
C ALA A 810 27.98 -24.16 -9.18
N GLY A 811 27.55 -24.62 -8.00
CA GLY A 811 28.35 -24.54 -6.77
C GLY A 811 28.22 -23.21 -6.01
N ALA A 812 27.22 -22.38 -6.35
CA ALA A 812 26.86 -21.19 -5.59
C ALA A 812 26.59 -21.50 -4.11
N LEU A 813 27.36 -20.87 -3.23
CA LEU A 813 27.43 -21.17 -1.81
C LEU A 813 27.73 -19.91 -1.01
N LEU A 814 27.05 -19.70 0.11
CA LEU A 814 27.41 -18.72 1.14
C LEU A 814 27.78 -19.44 2.44
N GLU A 815 28.84 -18.98 3.11
CA GLU A 815 29.30 -19.49 4.40
C GLU A 815 29.13 -18.43 5.49
N TYR A 816 28.63 -18.85 6.65
CA TYR A 816 28.47 -18.03 7.85
C TYR A 816 29.06 -18.76 9.05
N ARG A 817 29.96 -18.10 9.77
CA ARG A 817 30.66 -18.64 10.93
C ARG A 817 29.89 -18.24 12.18
N LEU A 818 29.57 -19.22 13.02
CA LEU A 818 28.72 -19.05 14.20
C LEU A 818 29.51 -19.45 15.46
N PHE A 819 29.31 -18.75 16.57
CA PHE A 819 29.79 -19.17 17.88
C PHE A 819 28.63 -19.42 18.83
N LEU A 820 28.42 -20.69 19.22
CA LEU A 820 27.35 -21.10 20.13
C LEU A 820 27.88 -21.24 21.56
N HIS A 821 27.18 -20.61 22.50
CA HIS A 821 27.30 -20.86 23.94
C HIS A 821 26.41 -22.02 24.40
N THR A 822 25.23 -22.16 23.80
CA THR A 822 24.22 -23.15 24.17
C THR A 822 24.32 -24.36 23.23
N PRO A 823 24.74 -25.55 23.69
CA PRO A 823 24.69 -26.76 22.87
C PRO A 823 23.24 -27.23 22.71
N GLY A 824 22.86 -27.71 21.52
CA GLY A 824 21.47 -28.08 21.26
C GLY A 824 21.20 -28.44 19.80
N ALA A 825 20.03 -29.04 19.57
CA ALA A 825 19.43 -29.09 18.23
C ALA A 825 18.59 -27.83 18.09
N HIS A 826 19.16 -26.82 17.43
CA HIS A 826 18.58 -25.48 17.32
C HIS A 826 17.73 -25.36 16.06
N THR A 827 16.73 -24.49 16.09
CA THR A 827 15.93 -24.16 14.90
C THR A 827 16.64 -23.08 14.09
N LEU A 828 16.85 -23.30 12.80
CA LEU A 828 17.20 -22.26 11.85
C LEU A 828 15.93 -21.80 11.14
N GLU A 829 15.65 -20.50 11.21
CA GLU A 829 14.61 -19.81 10.47
C GLU A 829 15.23 -18.98 9.34
N LEU A 830 14.64 -19.05 8.15
CA LEU A 830 14.99 -18.27 6.97
C LEU A 830 13.87 -17.28 6.67
N HIS A 831 14.19 -15.99 6.58
CA HIS A 831 13.25 -14.99 6.07
C HIS A 831 13.46 -14.88 4.55
N ARG A 832 12.55 -15.50 3.81
CA ARG A 832 12.54 -15.50 2.35
C ARG A 832 11.61 -14.41 1.85
N LEU A 833 12.01 -13.66 0.83
CA LEU A 833 11.08 -12.82 0.08
C LEU A 833 10.23 -13.71 -0.84
N PRO A 834 8.91 -13.47 -0.98
CA PRO A 834 7.97 -14.38 -1.65
C PRO A 834 8.09 -14.42 -3.19
N THR A 835 9.32 -14.47 -3.72
CA THR A 835 9.64 -14.83 -5.11
C THR A 835 8.93 -16.12 -5.54
N LEU A 836 8.43 -16.19 -6.77
CA LEU A 836 7.55 -17.27 -7.22
C LEU A 836 8.12 -18.06 -8.41
N ASN A 837 7.60 -19.28 -8.59
CA ASN A 837 7.85 -20.15 -9.73
C ASN A 837 6.69 -21.16 -9.87
N SER A 838 5.63 -20.76 -10.55
CA SER A 838 4.35 -21.50 -10.63
C SER A 838 4.43 -22.91 -11.21
N THR A 839 5.45 -23.20 -12.02
CA THR A 839 5.67 -24.51 -12.68
C THR A 839 6.82 -25.31 -12.06
N GLY A 840 7.57 -24.69 -11.15
CA GLY A 840 8.81 -25.24 -10.62
C GLY A 840 8.77 -25.47 -9.13
N ARG A 841 9.98 -25.55 -8.56
CA ARG A 841 10.22 -25.70 -7.12
C ARG A 841 11.11 -24.54 -6.67
N ILE A 842 11.04 -24.23 -5.38
CA ILE A 842 11.81 -23.16 -4.77
C ILE A 842 12.52 -23.76 -3.56
N ARG A 843 13.81 -24.08 -3.73
CA ARG A 843 14.60 -24.82 -2.73
C ARG A 843 15.91 -24.16 -2.41
N VAL A 844 16.32 -24.29 -1.16
CA VAL A 844 17.65 -23.90 -0.66
C VAL A 844 18.27 -25.06 0.12
N GLY A 845 19.55 -25.32 -0.11
CA GLY A 845 20.29 -26.35 0.62
C GLY A 845 20.98 -25.75 1.83
N ILE A 846 20.99 -26.46 2.95
CA ILE A 846 21.55 -26.01 4.23
C ILE A 846 22.45 -27.10 4.78
N SER A 847 23.67 -26.77 5.19
CA SER A 847 24.55 -27.73 5.88
C SER A 847 25.36 -27.03 6.96
N VAL A 848 25.73 -27.75 8.03
CA VAL A 848 26.60 -27.26 9.10
C VAL A 848 27.83 -28.15 9.21
N ASP A 849 29.02 -27.57 9.36
CA ASP A 849 30.31 -28.24 9.59
C ASP A 849 30.69 -29.34 8.57
N GLY A 850 30.17 -29.24 7.34
CA GLY A 850 30.38 -30.24 6.29
C GLY A 850 29.56 -31.52 6.47
N GLY A 851 28.54 -31.48 7.34
CA GLY A 851 27.50 -32.50 7.45
C GLY A 851 26.59 -32.58 6.22
N GLU A 852 25.57 -33.43 6.30
CA GLU A 852 24.60 -33.63 5.22
C GLU A 852 23.83 -32.34 4.88
N THR A 853 23.62 -32.10 3.59
CA THR A 853 22.82 -30.97 3.11
C THR A 853 21.33 -31.28 3.27
N ILE A 854 20.65 -30.51 4.11
CA ILE A 854 19.20 -30.50 4.27
C ILE A 854 18.63 -29.57 3.21
N VAL A 855 17.73 -30.08 2.36
CA VAL A 855 17.03 -29.25 1.36
C VAL A 855 15.73 -28.76 1.97
N VAL A 856 15.58 -27.45 2.08
CA VAL A 856 14.35 -26.78 2.50
C VAL A 856 13.63 -26.32 1.24
N GLU A 857 12.34 -26.64 1.16
CA GLU A 857 11.48 -26.32 0.03
C GLU A 857 10.35 -25.42 0.49
N SER A 858 10.10 -24.34 -0.25
CA SER A 858 8.96 -23.47 -0.01
C SER A 858 7.68 -24.10 -0.58
N PRO A 859 6.58 -24.16 0.19
CA PRO A 859 5.26 -24.48 -0.34
C PRO A 859 4.66 -23.31 -1.14
N THR A 860 5.17 -22.09 -0.96
CA THR A 860 4.69 -20.84 -1.57
C THR A 860 5.32 -20.62 -2.94
N THR A 861 4.91 -21.43 -3.92
CA THR A 861 5.45 -21.41 -5.29
C THR A 861 4.66 -20.53 -6.27
N ASP A 862 3.43 -20.19 -5.94
CA ASP A 862 2.53 -19.38 -6.78
C ASP A 862 1.49 -18.65 -5.91
N GLU A 863 0.76 -17.73 -6.53
CA GLU A 863 -0.42 -17.09 -5.95
C GLU A 863 -1.39 -18.14 -5.34
N TYR A 864 -1.89 -17.90 -4.13
CA TYR A 864 -2.80 -18.79 -3.38
C TYR A 864 -2.25 -20.21 -3.09
N ARG A 865 -0.93 -20.45 -3.16
CA ARG A 865 -0.30 -21.71 -2.73
C ARG A 865 0.56 -21.50 -1.49
N GLY A 866 0.60 -22.50 -0.61
CA GLY A 866 1.34 -22.40 0.65
C GLY A 866 0.81 -21.26 1.50
N ASP A 867 1.72 -20.44 2.02
CA ASP A 867 1.41 -19.33 2.92
C ASP A 867 1.40 -17.99 2.17
N TRP A 868 1.13 -17.99 0.85
CA TRP A 868 1.17 -16.79 0.00
C TRP A 868 0.36 -15.63 0.58
N GLU A 869 -0.87 -15.88 1.07
CA GLU A 869 -1.76 -14.83 1.56
C GLU A 869 -1.18 -14.07 2.76
N GLU A 870 -0.55 -14.76 3.70
CA GLU A 870 0.14 -14.11 4.83
C GLU A 870 1.46 -13.49 4.39
N ALA A 871 2.19 -14.18 3.52
CA ALA A 871 3.52 -13.78 3.08
C ALA A 871 3.53 -12.47 2.30
N VAL A 872 2.47 -12.14 1.54
CA VAL A 872 2.38 -10.87 0.81
C VAL A 872 2.02 -9.67 1.69
N LEU A 873 1.36 -9.88 2.84
CA LEU A 873 1.01 -8.81 3.78
C LEU A 873 2.25 -8.30 4.53
N ASP A 874 3.10 -9.23 5.00
CA ASP A 874 4.35 -8.90 5.71
C ASP A 874 5.58 -8.90 4.77
N ASN A 875 5.39 -9.23 3.49
CA ASN A 875 6.44 -9.46 2.49
C ASN A 875 7.56 -10.41 2.98
N VAL A 876 7.17 -11.52 3.62
CA VAL A 876 8.10 -12.56 4.11
C VAL A 876 7.42 -13.92 4.18
N GLU A 877 8.13 -14.95 3.75
CA GLU A 877 7.84 -16.33 4.12
C GLU A 877 8.92 -16.81 5.10
N ARG A 878 8.50 -17.38 6.24
CA ARG A 878 9.41 -17.89 7.28
C ARG A 878 9.55 -19.40 7.12
N LEU A 879 10.70 -19.86 6.63
CA LEU A 879 10.98 -21.28 6.48
C LEU A 879 11.85 -21.77 7.65
N SER A 880 11.37 -22.76 8.40
CA SER A 880 12.07 -23.31 9.55
C SER A 880 12.63 -24.71 9.30
N VAL A 881 13.84 -24.96 9.80
CA VAL A 881 14.50 -26.27 9.76
C VAL A 881 15.19 -26.57 11.08
N GLN A 882 15.13 -27.82 11.52
CA GLN A 882 15.90 -28.28 12.67
C GLN A 882 17.33 -28.61 12.27
N LEU A 883 18.29 -27.94 12.91
CA LEU A 883 19.71 -28.25 12.73
C LEU A 883 20.08 -29.55 13.48
N PRO A 884 21.16 -30.24 13.06
CA PRO A 884 21.72 -31.33 13.87
C PRO A 884 22.11 -30.81 15.26
N HIS A 885 22.32 -31.72 16.20
CA HIS A 885 22.83 -31.34 17.51
C HIS A 885 24.23 -30.71 17.39
N LEU A 886 24.35 -29.44 17.74
CA LEU A 886 25.60 -28.67 17.73
C LEU A 886 26.14 -28.56 19.16
N GLY A 887 27.46 -28.70 19.30
CA GLY A 887 28.15 -28.44 20.56
C GLY A 887 28.24 -26.94 20.87
N GLY A 888 28.80 -26.58 22.02
CA GLY A 888 29.25 -25.21 22.24
C GLY A 888 30.57 -24.98 21.50
N GLY A 889 30.75 -23.80 20.89
CA GLY A 889 31.95 -23.42 20.15
C GLY A 889 31.66 -22.90 18.73
N GLY A 890 32.69 -22.90 17.89
CA GLY A 890 32.63 -22.41 16.52
C GLY A 890 32.04 -23.42 15.54
N HIS A 891 31.14 -22.97 14.67
CA HIS A 891 30.47 -23.75 13.62
C HIS A 891 30.48 -22.98 12.29
N VAL A 892 30.29 -23.68 11.18
CA VAL A 892 30.11 -23.08 9.85
C VAL A 892 28.78 -23.51 9.25
N LEU A 893 27.83 -22.58 9.21
CA LEU A 893 26.58 -22.71 8.47
C LEU A 893 26.80 -22.38 6.99
N ARG A 894 26.24 -23.20 6.10
CA ARG A 894 26.35 -23.01 4.65
C ARG A 894 24.98 -23.00 4.00
N LEU A 895 24.77 -22.03 3.11
CA LEU A 895 23.62 -21.96 2.20
C LEU A 895 24.04 -22.31 0.78
N HIS A 896 23.45 -23.35 0.23
CA HIS A 896 23.68 -23.83 -1.14
C HIS A 896 22.53 -23.36 -2.02
N ALA A 897 22.83 -22.71 -3.13
CA ALA A 897 21.81 -22.46 -4.15
C ALA A 897 21.39 -23.80 -4.76
N VAL A 898 20.08 -24.09 -4.72
CA VAL A 898 19.50 -25.29 -5.34
C VAL A 898 18.66 -24.87 -6.55
N ASP A 899 17.73 -23.94 -6.32
CA ASP A 899 16.99 -23.26 -7.38
C ASP A 899 17.41 -21.78 -7.44
N GLU A 900 17.36 -21.19 -8.63
CA GLU A 900 17.69 -19.77 -8.82
C GLU A 900 16.60 -18.85 -8.24
N HIS A 901 16.95 -17.58 -8.03
CA HIS A 901 16.04 -16.52 -7.58
C HIS A 901 15.45 -16.66 -6.17
N VAL A 902 15.74 -17.75 -5.46
CA VAL A 902 15.52 -17.83 -4.01
C VAL A 902 16.18 -16.62 -3.36
N THR A 903 15.38 -15.75 -2.76
CA THR A 903 15.84 -14.46 -2.24
C THR A 903 15.65 -14.40 -0.73
N LEU A 904 16.72 -14.14 0.02
CA LEU A 904 16.75 -14.16 1.49
C LEU A 904 17.10 -12.78 2.05
N SER A 905 16.45 -12.39 3.15
CA SER A 905 16.67 -11.10 3.83
C SER A 905 17.21 -11.25 5.25
N LYS A 906 17.01 -12.40 5.92
CA LYS A 906 17.55 -12.70 7.25
C LYS A 906 17.66 -14.21 7.49
N LEU A 907 18.64 -14.61 8.31
CA LEU A 907 18.75 -15.96 8.89
C LEU A 907 18.75 -15.85 10.42
N ILE A 908 18.05 -16.75 11.11
CA ILE A 908 17.97 -16.74 12.57
C ILE A 908 18.19 -18.15 13.11
N VAL A 909 19.21 -18.34 13.94
CA VAL A 909 19.39 -19.57 14.72
C VAL A 909 18.82 -19.32 16.11
N HIS A 910 17.70 -19.95 16.45
CA HIS A 910 17.07 -19.81 17.76
C HIS A 910 17.67 -20.81 18.76
N THR A 911 18.25 -20.30 19.84
CA THR A 911 18.78 -21.10 20.96
C THR A 911 17.88 -21.07 22.20
N ALA A 912 16.80 -20.30 22.13
CA ALA A 912 15.69 -20.23 23.08
C ALA A 912 14.33 -20.33 22.34
N PRO A 913 13.20 -20.53 23.04
CA PRO A 913 11.88 -20.49 22.41
C PRO A 913 11.62 -19.19 21.64
N VAL A 914 10.99 -19.31 20.47
CA VAL A 914 10.68 -18.17 19.58
C VAL A 914 9.58 -17.31 20.19
N ALA A 915 9.81 -16.00 20.29
CA ALA A 915 8.78 -15.03 20.63
C ALA A 915 8.11 -14.50 19.34
N PRO A 916 6.77 -14.32 19.30
CA PRO A 916 6.10 -13.78 18.13
C PRO A 916 6.55 -12.34 17.85
N SER A 917 7.08 -12.09 16.65
CA SER A 917 7.49 -10.77 16.16
C SER A 917 7.44 -10.72 14.64
N ASN A 918 7.31 -9.52 14.05
CA ASN A 918 7.16 -9.38 12.61
C ASN A 918 8.52 -9.46 11.88
N LEU A 919 9.54 -8.79 12.43
CA LEU A 919 10.87 -8.64 11.84
C LEU A 919 11.90 -9.61 12.45
N GLY A 920 11.59 -10.21 13.59
CA GLY A 920 12.56 -10.98 14.36
C GLY A 920 13.61 -10.10 15.03
N PRO A 921 14.56 -10.69 15.78
CA PRO A 921 15.62 -9.95 16.44
C PRO A 921 16.56 -9.21 15.47
N SER A 922 17.09 -8.09 15.96
CA SER A 922 18.21 -7.36 15.33
C SER A 922 19.41 -8.26 15.07
N PHE A 923 20.23 -7.94 14.06
CA PHE A 923 21.44 -8.71 13.75
C PHE A 923 22.38 -8.82 14.95
N SER A 924 22.89 -10.03 15.18
CA SER A 924 23.80 -10.35 16.28
C SER A 924 25.19 -9.76 16.04
N ARG A 925 25.95 -9.62 17.12
CA ARG A 925 27.34 -9.19 17.06
C ARG A 925 28.15 -10.13 16.16
N HIS A 926 28.97 -9.52 15.30
CA HIS A 926 29.96 -10.20 14.49
C HIS A 926 31.35 -9.66 14.84
N THR A 927 32.32 -10.53 15.14
CA THR A 927 33.63 -10.12 15.69
C THR A 927 34.42 -9.14 14.81
N ASP A 928 34.29 -9.25 13.50
CA ASP A 928 35.09 -8.47 12.54
C ASP A 928 34.34 -7.27 11.95
N ARG A 929 33.11 -7.00 12.42
CA ARG A 929 32.25 -5.94 11.89
C ARG A 929 31.89 -4.97 13.02
N PRO A 930 31.70 -3.68 12.72
CA PRO A 930 31.15 -2.74 13.70
C PRO A 930 29.82 -3.28 14.23
N PHE A 931 29.74 -3.47 15.54
CA PHE A 931 28.50 -3.78 16.22
C PHE A 931 27.98 -2.50 16.86
N GLU A 932 26.91 -1.95 16.28
CA GLU A 932 26.22 -0.78 16.79
C GLU A 932 24.84 -1.22 17.28
N PRO A 933 24.72 -1.71 18.53
CA PRO A 933 23.41 -2.01 19.10
C PRO A 933 22.63 -0.70 19.16
N THR A 934 21.56 -0.61 18.37
CA THR A 934 20.66 0.56 18.45
C THR A 934 19.67 0.29 19.58
N PRO A 935 19.63 1.13 20.62
CA PRO A 935 18.63 1.00 21.68
C PRO A 935 17.22 1.09 21.09
N ASP A 936 16.27 0.37 21.68
CA ASP A 936 14.86 0.58 21.36
C ASP A 936 14.50 2.02 21.74
N PRO A 937 13.88 2.79 20.84
CA PRO A 937 13.60 4.19 21.12
C PRO A 937 12.55 4.34 22.22
N ASP A 938 12.53 5.53 22.82
CA ASP A 938 11.38 5.96 23.60
C ASP A 938 10.16 6.00 22.68
N PRO A 939 9.03 5.37 23.05
CA PRO A 939 7.81 5.42 22.27
C PRO A 939 7.15 6.80 22.22
N GLY A 940 7.54 7.75 23.08
CA GLY A 940 7.09 9.13 23.04
C GLY A 940 7.67 9.90 21.84
N LEU A 941 6.82 10.35 20.92
CA LEU A 941 7.24 11.20 19.80
C LEU A 941 7.11 12.68 20.14
N PRO A 942 8.06 13.54 19.70
CA PRO A 942 7.98 14.97 19.92
C PRO A 942 6.83 15.63 19.16
N ASP A 943 6.06 16.48 19.83
CA ASP A 943 4.98 17.29 19.22
C ASP A 943 5.47 18.25 18.12
N ALA A 944 6.76 18.61 18.14
CA ALA A 944 7.37 19.55 17.21
C ALA A 944 7.24 19.11 15.73
N LEU A 945 7.37 17.81 15.46
CA LEU A 945 7.23 17.30 14.09
C LEU A 945 5.79 17.47 13.59
N ARG A 946 4.81 17.03 14.38
CA ARG A 946 3.39 17.18 14.03
C ARG A 946 3.01 18.64 13.79
N ALA A 947 3.46 19.56 14.65
CA ALA A 947 3.25 20.99 14.47
C ALA A 947 3.90 21.52 13.18
N SER A 948 5.12 21.07 12.86
CA SER A 948 5.81 21.42 11.61
C SER A 948 5.06 20.91 10.37
N LEU A 949 4.53 19.69 10.42
CA LEU A 949 3.74 19.10 9.34
C LEU A 949 2.44 19.87 9.11
N LEU A 950 1.70 20.20 10.16
CA LEU A 950 0.48 21.02 10.05
C LEU A 950 0.77 22.40 9.43
N GLY A 951 1.94 22.99 9.73
CA GLY A 951 2.40 24.21 9.08
C GLY A 951 2.60 24.06 7.56
N LEU A 952 3.06 22.90 7.09
CA LEU A 952 3.17 22.58 5.67
C LEU A 952 1.81 22.32 5.01
N TYR A 953 0.87 21.73 5.75
CA TYR A 953 -0.48 21.41 5.24
C TYR A 953 -1.37 22.66 5.12
N ARG A 954 -1.00 23.75 5.80
CA ARG A 954 -1.70 25.05 5.74
C ARG A 954 -3.18 24.95 6.17
N VAL A 955 -3.51 23.97 7.01
CA VAL A 955 -4.87 23.78 7.56
C VAL A 955 -4.81 23.36 9.02
N ASP A 956 -5.69 23.96 9.82
CA ASP A 956 -5.94 23.51 11.19
C ASP A 956 -6.80 22.24 11.13
N PRO A 957 -6.42 21.14 11.78
CA PRO A 957 -7.24 19.93 11.82
C PRO A 957 -8.69 20.17 12.28
N ALA A 958 -8.94 21.17 13.12
CA ALA A 958 -10.30 21.53 13.56
C ALA A 958 -11.16 22.18 12.47
N ALA A 959 -10.53 22.68 11.39
CA ALA A 959 -11.22 23.25 10.24
C ALA A 959 -11.58 22.19 9.18
N VAL A 960 -11.05 20.97 9.29
CA VAL A 960 -11.39 19.88 8.37
C VAL A 960 -12.81 19.41 8.64
N PRO A 961 -13.70 19.34 7.61
CA PRO A 961 -15.08 18.90 7.79
C PRO A 961 -15.17 17.55 8.49
N PRO A 962 -16.11 17.37 9.45
CA PRO A 962 -16.30 16.08 10.12
C PRO A 962 -16.65 14.99 9.11
N ARG A 963 -16.33 13.73 9.46
CA ARG A 963 -16.72 12.59 8.63
C ARG A 963 -18.26 12.56 8.51
N PRO A 964 -18.82 12.17 7.36
CA PRO A 964 -20.25 12.00 7.23
C PRO A 964 -20.75 10.84 8.11
N THR A 965 -22.02 10.87 8.48
CA THR A 965 -22.71 9.72 9.07
C THR A 965 -23.16 8.78 7.96
N LEU A 966 -22.89 7.49 8.13
CA LEU A 966 -23.16 6.45 7.13
C LEU A 966 -24.31 5.55 7.61
N TYR A 967 -25.23 5.20 6.71
CA TYR A 967 -26.39 4.33 7.01
C TYR A 967 -26.57 3.19 6.00
N VAL A 968 -26.98 2.03 6.50
CA VAL A 968 -27.31 0.81 5.75
C VAL A 968 -28.72 0.33 6.16
N GLY A 969 -29.73 0.45 5.27
CA GLY A 969 -31.14 0.14 5.58
C GLY A 969 -31.62 -1.27 5.19
N GLY A 970 -32.78 -1.70 5.72
CA GLY A 970 -33.34 -3.05 5.52
C GLY A 970 -33.89 -3.32 4.09
N ALA A 971 -33.15 -4.08 3.29
CA ALA A 971 -33.51 -4.83 2.07
C ALA A 971 -34.20 -4.12 0.85
N ALA A 972 -34.75 -2.90 0.96
CA ALA A 972 -35.57 -2.31 -0.13
C ALA A 972 -34.92 -1.16 -0.93
N LYS A 973 -33.64 -0.83 -0.69
CA LYS A 973 -32.96 0.31 -1.35
C LYS A 973 -31.60 -0.03 -1.97
N VAL A 974 -31.25 -1.30 -2.07
CA VAL A 974 -29.95 -1.71 -2.58
C VAL A 974 -30.14 -2.69 -3.72
N ASP A 975 -29.73 -2.28 -4.91
CA ASP A 975 -29.70 -3.09 -6.12
C ASP A 975 -28.72 -4.26 -5.93
N PRO A 976 -29.16 -5.52 -6.09
CA PRO A 976 -28.28 -6.69 -6.02
C PRO A 976 -27.15 -6.69 -7.03
N ASP A 977 -27.29 -6.00 -8.17
CA ASP A 977 -26.26 -5.92 -9.21
C ASP A 977 -25.14 -4.91 -8.85
N GLN A 978 -25.28 -4.15 -7.76
CA GLN A 978 -24.23 -3.29 -7.16
C GLN A 978 -23.49 -3.98 -5.99
N ALA A 979 -23.39 -5.31 -6.01
CA ALA A 979 -22.85 -6.11 -4.90
C ALA A 979 -21.37 -5.82 -4.54
N LEU A 980 -20.59 -5.21 -5.45
CA LEU A 980 -19.27 -4.63 -5.14
C LEU A 980 -19.46 -3.21 -4.59
N GLY A 981 -19.82 -3.08 -3.32
CA GLY A 981 -19.91 -1.78 -2.65
C GLY A 981 -21.31 -1.19 -2.58
N ARG A 982 -22.18 -1.77 -1.74
CA ARG A 982 -23.41 -1.12 -1.30
C ARG A 982 -23.06 0.29 -0.79
N ARG A 983 -23.43 1.34 -1.54
CA ARG A 983 -23.16 2.72 -1.13
C ARG A 983 -23.95 3.01 0.13
N TYR A 984 -23.24 3.33 1.21
CA TYR A 984 -23.84 3.93 2.41
C TYR A 984 -24.68 5.13 2.00
N LEU A 985 -25.88 5.27 2.58
CA LEU A 985 -26.49 6.59 2.59
C LEU A 985 -25.57 7.49 3.42
N ARG A 986 -24.97 8.48 2.76
CA ARG A 986 -24.02 9.43 3.34
C ARG A 986 -24.76 10.71 3.71
N VAL A 987 -24.73 11.08 4.98
CA VAL A 987 -25.29 12.32 5.49
C VAL A 987 -24.16 13.18 6.05
N GLU A 988 -23.92 14.32 5.44
CA GLU A 988 -22.88 15.26 5.90
C GLU A 988 -23.21 15.79 7.30
N GLN A 989 -22.18 15.81 8.17
CA GLN A 989 -22.30 16.37 9.50
C GLN A 989 -21.89 17.85 9.48
N THR A 990 -22.67 18.71 10.14
CA THR A 990 -22.37 20.16 10.20
C THR A 990 -21.61 20.57 11.46
N ARG A 991 -21.64 19.72 12.50
CA ARG A 991 -20.95 19.93 13.78
C ARG A 991 -20.76 18.60 14.50
N LEU A 992 -19.80 18.57 15.43
CA LEU A 992 -19.66 17.51 16.43
C LEU A 992 -20.22 18.00 17.78
N PRO A 993 -20.64 17.09 18.69
CA PRO A 993 -21.08 17.46 20.03
C PRO A 993 -19.92 17.98 20.89
N GLU A 994 -20.21 18.51 22.08
CA GLU A 994 -19.14 18.83 23.05
C GLU A 994 -18.59 17.53 23.65
N PRO A 995 -17.25 17.37 23.75
CA PRO A 995 -16.66 16.16 24.29
C PRO A 995 -16.99 16.00 25.78
N PRO A 996 -17.37 14.80 26.25
CA PRO A 996 -17.63 14.55 27.65
C PRO A 996 -16.35 14.72 28.49
N THR A 997 -16.49 15.33 29.67
CA THR A 997 -15.39 15.50 30.62
C THR A 997 -15.55 14.53 31.79
N TYR A 998 -14.76 13.45 31.80
CA TYR A 998 -14.73 12.46 32.88
C TYR A 998 -13.55 12.62 33.84
N VAL A 999 -12.47 13.27 33.37
CA VAL A 999 -11.25 13.48 34.15
C VAL A 999 -11.44 14.70 35.03
N ARG A 1000 -11.23 14.52 36.34
CA ARG A 1000 -11.28 15.57 37.34
C ARG A 1000 -9.97 16.37 37.36
N PRO A 1001 -9.95 17.59 37.94
CA PRO A 1001 -8.73 18.40 38.03
C PRO A 1001 -7.55 17.75 38.75
N ASP A 1002 -7.81 16.72 39.58
CA ASP A 1002 -6.79 15.93 40.28
C ASP A 1002 -6.26 14.74 39.44
N GLY A 1003 -6.71 14.60 38.20
CA GLY A 1003 -6.34 13.51 37.28
C GLY A 1003 -7.12 12.21 37.50
N THR A 1004 -8.01 12.14 38.50
CA THR A 1004 -8.87 10.97 38.70
C THR A 1004 -10.01 10.93 37.70
N LYS A 1005 -10.51 9.72 37.40
CA LYS A 1005 -11.56 9.47 36.40
C LYS A 1005 -12.46 8.35 36.88
N ASP A 1006 -13.76 8.49 36.68
CA ASP A 1006 -14.73 7.41 36.93
C ASP A 1006 -15.89 7.54 35.94
N VAL A 1007 -15.75 6.86 34.80
CA VAL A 1007 -16.76 6.83 33.74
C VAL A 1007 -17.95 5.98 34.17
N VAL A 1008 -17.71 4.85 34.86
CA VAL A 1008 -18.77 3.91 35.25
C VAL A 1008 -19.79 4.59 36.16
N ALA A 1009 -19.33 5.41 37.11
CA ALA A 1009 -20.23 6.20 37.96
C ALA A 1009 -21.04 7.26 37.18
N ALA A 1010 -20.57 7.71 36.01
CA ALA A 1010 -21.25 8.72 35.20
C ALA A 1010 -22.38 8.16 34.33
N LEU A 1011 -22.31 6.88 33.92
CA LEU A 1011 -23.28 6.20 33.04
C LEU A 1011 -24.72 6.27 33.55
N GLY A 1012 -24.91 6.35 34.88
CA GLY A 1012 -26.23 6.49 35.50
C GLY A 1012 -27.06 5.21 35.46
N THR A 1013 -28.08 5.15 36.33
CA THR A 1013 -28.95 3.98 36.53
C THR A 1013 -30.41 4.33 36.21
N GLY A 1014 -31.28 3.33 36.12
CA GLY A 1014 -32.71 3.45 35.80
C GLY A 1014 -33.08 2.92 34.41
N ALA A 1015 -34.35 2.59 34.20
CA ALA A 1015 -34.83 2.11 32.89
C ALA A 1015 -34.75 3.23 31.84
N PHE A 1016 -34.42 2.89 30.58
CA PHE A 1016 -34.45 3.85 29.47
C PHE A 1016 -35.90 4.13 29.08
N LEU A 1017 -36.30 5.40 29.06
CA LEU A 1017 -37.66 5.82 28.77
C LEU A 1017 -37.83 6.06 27.28
N GLN A 1018 -38.88 5.48 26.69
CA GLN A 1018 -39.29 5.79 25.32
C GLN A 1018 -39.78 7.24 25.23
N VAL A 1019 -39.35 7.96 24.21
CA VAL A 1019 -39.79 9.35 23.93
C VAL A 1019 -40.20 9.41 22.47
N ASP A 1020 -41.44 9.86 22.21
CA ASP A 1020 -42.00 10.02 20.86
C ASP A 1020 -41.86 8.77 19.97
N GLY A 1021 -42.01 7.58 20.56
CA GLY A 1021 -41.87 6.31 19.87
C GLY A 1021 -40.44 5.80 19.71
N CYS A 1022 -39.45 6.50 20.25
CA CYS A 1022 -38.02 6.20 20.05
C CYS A 1022 -37.29 5.86 21.35
N LEU A 1023 -36.30 4.97 21.23
CA LEU A 1023 -35.35 4.61 22.29
C LEU A 1023 -33.93 4.78 21.75
N ALA A 1024 -33.14 5.63 22.39
CA ALA A 1024 -31.74 5.86 22.04
C ALA A 1024 -30.85 5.42 23.21
N ILE A 1025 -30.03 4.39 23.00
CA ILE A 1025 -29.27 3.70 24.04
C ILE A 1025 -27.78 3.76 23.68
N GLU A 1026 -26.98 4.24 24.62
CA GLU A 1026 -25.52 4.19 24.63
C GLU A 1026 -25.10 2.82 25.18
N THR A 1027 -24.45 1.99 24.37
CA THR A 1027 -24.26 0.57 24.69
C THR A 1027 -23.28 0.36 25.85
N GLU A 1028 -22.35 1.28 26.06
CA GLU A 1028 -21.43 1.30 27.21
C GLU A 1028 -22.16 1.37 28.55
N CYS A 1029 -23.44 1.76 28.60
CA CYS A 1029 -24.26 1.70 29.81
C CYS A 1029 -24.34 0.29 30.42
N ALA A 1030 -24.14 -0.77 29.62
CA ALA A 1030 -24.07 -2.13 30.14
C ALA A 1030 -22.87 -2.36 31.09
N LEU A 1031 -21.83 -1.52 31.01
CA LEU A 1031 -20.66 -1.57 31.90
C LEU A 1031 -21.01 -1.17 33.35
N ALA A 1032 -22.18 -0.55 33.58
CA ALA A 1032 -22.66 -0.23 34.93
C ALA A 1032 -22.93 -1.49 35.78
N ASP A 1033 -23.23 -2.62 35.12
CA ASP A 1033 -23.56 -3.91 35.74
C ASP A 1033 -24.57 -3.77 36.90
N ASP A 1034 -25.69 -3.11 36.63
CA ASP A 1034 -26.80 -2.91 37.56
C ASP A 1034 -28.10 -3.62 37.11
N GLU A 1035 -29.20 -3.43 37.85
CA GLU A 1035 -30.47 -4.10 37.54
C GLU A 1035 -31.13 -3.62 36.23
N TYR A 1036 -30.68 -2.49 35.66
CA TYR A 1036 -31.25 -1.87 34.45
C TYR A 1036 -30.35 -2.01 33.22
N ALA A 1037 -29.04 -2.11 33.40
CA ALA A 1037 -28.09 -2.36 32.33
C ALA A 1037 -26.92 -3.20 32.84
N HIS A 1038 -26.72 -4.40 32.28
CA HIS A 1038 -25.67 -5.32 32.73
C HIS A 1038 -25.19 -6.25 31.62
N ARG A 1039 -24.05 -6.88 31.87
CA ARG A 1039 -23.46 -7.89 30.98
C ARG A 1039 -23.57 -9.28 31.58
N SER A 1040 -23.77 -10.29 30.73
CA SER A 1040 -23.66 -11.69 31.12
C SER A 1040 -22.47 -12.34 30.39
N PRO A 1041 -21.65 -13.14 31.11
CA PRO A 1041 -20.52 -13.84 30.50
C PRO A 1041 -20.98 -15.08 29.73
N GLY A 1042 -20.20 -15.47 28.72
CA GLY A 1042 -20.38 -16.71 27.95
C GLY A 1042 -19.02 -17.27 27.53
N ASP A 1043 -18.82 -18.59 27.70
CA ASP A 1043 -17.51 -19.26 27.49
C ASP A 1043 -16.32 -18.62 28.24
N GLY A 1044 -16.56 -17.95 29.35
CA GLY A 1044 -15.52 -17.22 30.10
C GLY A 1044 -15.13 -15.87 29.48
N LEU A 1045 -15.82 -15.44 28.43
CA LEU A 1045 -15.69 -14.14 27.79
C LEU A 1045 -16.84 -13.23 28.23
N VAL A 1046 -16.65 -11.91 28.09
CA VAL A 1046 -17.65 -10.88 28.40
C VAL A 1046 -17.48 -9.71 27.43
N TRP A 1047 -18.54 -8.94 27.22
CA TRP A 1047 -18.45 -7.66 26.51
C TRP A 1047 -17.58 -6.67 27.31
N THR A 1048 -16.55 -6.13 26.68
CA THR A 1048 -15.62 -5.14 27.23
C THR A 1048 -15.66 -3.85 26.40
N HIS A 1049 -15.17 -2.75 26.94
CA HIS A 1049 -15.20 -1.47 26.24
C HIS A 1049 -14.02 -1.29 25.25
N THR A 1050 -14.20 -0.38 24.31
CA THR A 1050 -13.20 0.12 23.34
C THR A 1050 -13.57 1.58 23.03
N ASP A 1051 -12.66 2.34 22.41
CA ASP A 1051 -13.01 3.69 21.96
C ASP A 1051 -13.97 3.73 20.76
N ALA A 1052 -14.68 4.84 20.63
CA ALA A 1052 -15.48 5.20 19.45
C ALA A 1052 -15.15 6.62 18.96
N ASP A 1053 -15.48 6.90 17.68
CA ASP A 1053 -15.30 8.22 17.06
C ASP A 1053 -16.46 9.18 17.39
N THR A 1054 -17.52 8.65 17.99
CA THR A 1054 -18.67 9.43 18.48
C THR A 1054 -18.31 10.32 19.66
N ALA A 1055 -19.23 11.21 20.03
CA ALA A 1055 -19.04 12.21 21.08
C ALA A 1055 -17.77 13.05 20.85
N ALA A 1056 -17.57 13.50 19.60
CA ALA A 1056 -16.37 14.22 19.15
C ALA A 1056 -15.06 13.45 19.38
N GLY A 1057 -15.07 12.14 19.16
CA GLY A 1057 -13.92 11.27 19.37
C GLY A 1057 -13.67 10.92 20.83
N TRP A 1058 -14.69 10.89 21.68
CA TRP A 1058 -14.57 10.51 23.10
C TRP A 1058 -15.62 9.48 23.54
N GLY A 1059 -16.41 8.97 22.59
CA GLY A 1059 -17.38 7.91 22.83
C GLY A 1059 -16.73 6.59 23.22
N LEU A 1060 -17.55 5.72 23.81
CA LEU A 1060 -17.17 4.38 24.20
C LEU A 1060 -18.08 3.38 23.51
N ALA A 1061 -17.47 2.44 22.81
CA ALA A 1061 -18.15 1.28 22.31
C ALA A 1061 -17.84 0.04 23.16
N VAL A 1062 -18.53 -1.04 22.86
CA VAL A 1062 -18.35 -2.34 23.50
C VAL A 1062 -18.14 -3.44 22.45
N ARG A 1063 -17.29 -4.41 22.78
CA ARG A 1063 -16.92 -5.54 21.93
C ARG A 1063 -16.67 -6.80 22.76
N VAL A 1064 -16.71 -7.97 22.12
CA VAL A 1064 -16.14 -9.20 22.71
C VAL A 1064 -14.73 -9.39 22.14
N ASP A 1065 -13.73 -9.40 23.01
CA ASP A 1065 -12.32 -9.47 22.59
C ASP A 1065 -11.85 -10.91 22.45
N ALA A 1066 -12.26 -11.56 21.35
CA ALA A 1066 -11.85 -12.90 20.99
C ALA A 1066 -11.91 -13.10 19.46
N PRO A 1067 -11.05 -12.43 18.67
CA PRO A 1067 -11.12 -12.47 17.20
C PRO A 1067 -11.26 -13.88 16.62
N GLY A 1068 -12.10 -14.05 15.60
CA GLY A 1068 -12.40 -15.34 14.97
C GLY A 1068 -13.29 -16.30 15.78
N ARG A 1069 -13.72 -15.92 16.99
CA ARG A 1069 -14.68 -16.70 17.79
C ARG A 1069 -16.12 -16.42 17.33
N SER A 1070 -16.91 -17.47 17.15
CA SER A 1070 -18.34 -17.41 16.85
C SER A 1070 -19.17 -18.29 17.78
N TRP A 1071 -20.47 -17.97 17.89
CA TRP A 1071 -21.47 -18.68 18.68
C TRP A 1071 -22.75 -18.90 17.88
N ASP A 1072 -22.93 -20.14 17.40
CA ASP A 1072 -24.18 -20.58 16.76
C ASP A 1072 -25.30 -20.85 17.79
N ASP A 1073 -24.93 -21.16 19.04
CA ASP A 1073 -25.85 -21.29 20.17
C ASP A 1073 -25.78 -20.04 21.06
N PRO A 1074 -26.79 -19.14 21.02
CA PRO A 1074 -26.78 -17.90 21.78
C PRO A 1074 -26.78 -18.11 23.30
N SER A 1075 -27.14 -19.30 23.81
CA SER A 1075 -27.14 -19.56 25.25
C SER A 1075 -25.74 -19.70 25.87
N SER A 1076 -24.73 -19.93 25.03
CA SER A 1076 -23.32 -20.04 25.43
C SER A 1076 -22.53 -18.73 25.25
N ALA A 1077 -23.14 -17.75 24.59
CA ALA A 1077 -22.49 -16.52 24.18
C ALA A 1077 -22.61 -15.41 25.24
N PRO A 1078 -21.63 -14.51 25.34
CA PRO A 1078 -21.73 -13.33 26.18
C PRO A 1078 -22.80 -12.36 25.64
N ALA A 1079 -23.52 -11.68 26.53
CA ALA A 1079 -24.58 -10.75 26.15
C ALA A 1079 -24.57 -9.45 26.96
N MET A 1080 -25.22 -8.43 26.41
CA MET A 1080 -25.56 -7.17 27.05
C MET A 1080 -27.07 -7.07 27.19
N HIS A 1081 -27.54 -6.55 28.31
CA HIS A 1081 -28.95 -6.47 28.65
C HIS A 1081 -29.31 -5.04 29.05
N TYR A 1082 -30.42 -4.52 28.52
CA TYR A 1082 -30.92 -3.17 28.78
C TYR A 1082 -32.41 -3.22 29.11
N VAL A 1083 -32.79 -2.64 30.25
CA VAL A 1083 -34.19 -2.47 30.66
C VAL A 1083 -34.72 -1.16 30.09
N VAL A 1084 -35.76 -1.27 29.27
CA VAL A 1084 -36.44 -0.15 28.62
C VAL A 1084 -37.89 -0.08 29.13
N ASP A 1085 -38.43 1.12 29.26
CA ASP A 1085 -39.85 1.34 29.55
C ASP A 1085 -40.55 1.86 28.29
N VAL A 1086 -41.43 1.02 27.74
CA VAL A 1086 -42.12 1.27 26.48
C VAL A 1086 -43.48 1.88 26.79
N GLU A 1087 -43.67 3.15 26.46
CA GLU A 1087 -44.96 3.82 26.63
C GLU A 1087 -45.96 3.36 25.57
N GLU A 1088 -45.55 3.38 24.30
CA GLU A 1088 -46.35 2.99 23.15
C GLU A 1088 -45.76 1.75 22.48
N GLY A 1089 -46.46 0.62 22.61
CA GLY A 1089 -46.08 -0.61 21.95
C GLY A 1089 -46.26 -0.58 20.43
N GLY A 1090 -45.67 -1.57 19.76
CA GLY A 1090 -45.74 -1.75 18.31
C GLY A 1090 -44.45 -2.33 17.74
N GLU A 1091 -44.40 -2.40 16.42
CA GLU A 1091 -43.17 -2.73 15.69
C GLU A 1091 -42.18 -1.57 15.79
N HIS A 1092 -40.92 -1.89 16.06
CA HIS A 1092 -39.81 -0.96 16.08
C HIS A 1092 -38.73 -1.46 15.12
N GLU A 1093 -38.22 -0.58 14.27
CA GLU A 1093 -37.00 -0.79 13.52
C GLU A 1093 -35.81 -0.62 14.48
N VAL A 1094 -34.91 -1.60 14.53
CA VAL A 1094 -33.73 -1.61 15.40
C VAL A 1094 -32.51 -1.29 14.57
N TRP A 1095 -31.82 -0.23 14.95
CA TRP A 1095 -30.57 0.22 14.36
C TRP A 1095 -29.42 0.05 15.34
N LEU A 1096 -28.27 -0.39 14.84
CA LEU A 1096 -27.02 -0.41 15.59
C LEU A 1096 -26.00 0.51 14.92
N LEU A 1097 -25.33 1.36 15.70
CA LEU A 1097 -24.12 2.04 15.27
C LEU A 1097 -22.96 1.10 15.54
N ILE A 1098 -22.42 0.53 14.47
CA ILE A 1098 -21.40 -0.50 14.57
C ILE A 1098 -20.11 -0.11 13.86
N LYS A 1099 -19.07 -0.83 14.23
CA LYS A 1099 -17.81 -0.89 13.51
C LYS A 1099 -17.27 -2.31 13.58
N GLN A 1100 -16.70 -2.74 12.47
CA GLN A 1100 -16.17 -4.08 12.28
C GLN A 1100 -14.88 -4.02 11.47
N ASN A 1101 -14.09 -5.08 11.56
CA ASN A 1101 -12.89 -5.29 10.78
C ASN A 1101 -13.28 -6.26 9.66
N GLY A 1102 -13.65 -5.76 8.47
CA GLY A 1102 -14.33 -6.49 7.38
C GLY A 1102 -13.66 -7.74 6.78
N TYR A 1103 -12.70 -8.37 7.45
CA TYR A 1103 -12.11 -9.69 7.13
C TYR A 1103 -12.01 -10.63 8.35
N ALA A 1104 -12.45 -10.22 9.54
CA ALA A 1104 -12.31 -11.00 10.79
C ALA A 1104 -13.56 -11.83 11.15
N ASP A 1105 -14.51 -11.98 10.21
CA ASP A 1105 -15.83 -12.55 10.46
C ASP A 1105 -16.46 -11.96 11.72
N ASP A 1106 -16.49 -10.62 11.85
CA ASP A 1106 -16.87 -9.91 13.08
C ASP A 1106 -18.14 -9.05 12.91
N ASP A 1107 -19.07 -9.52 12.09
CA ASP A 1107 -20.18 -8.75 11.53
C ASP A 1107 -21.56 -9.23 11.99
N SER A 1108 -21.70 -9.83 13.19
CA SER A 1108 -22.98 -10.45 13.56
C SER A 1108 -23.29 -10.50 15.06
N VAL A 1109 -24.57 -10.27 15.40
CA VAL A 1109 -25.15 -10.39 16.75
C VAL A 1109 -26.53 -11.03 16.73
N TRP A 1110 -26.93 -11.61 17.85
CA TRP A 1110 -28.33 -11.95 18.10
C TRP A 1110 -29.03 -10.83 18.86
N LEU A 1111 -30.30 -10.64 18.52
CA LEU A 1111 -31.22 -9.77 19.25
C LEU A 1111 -32.19 -10.62 20.07
N ALA A 1112 -32.46 -10.24 21.31
CA ALA A 1112 -33.49 -10.88 22.14
C ALA A 1112 -34.36 -9.85 22.86
N VAL A 1113 -35.64 -10.19 23.03
CA VAL A 1113 -36.61 -9.41 23.81
C VAL A 1113 -37.18 -10.30 24.92
N ASP A 1114 -37.10 -9.84 26.17
CA ASP A 1114 -37.56 -10.56 27.35
C ASP A 1114 -37.00 -12.01 27.43
N GLY A 1115 -35.76 -12.20 26.97
CA GLY A 1115 -35.05 -13.48 26.93
C GLY A 1115 -35.38 -14.40 25.73
N ALA A 1116 -36.34 -14.01 24.88
CA ALA A 1116 -36.62 -14.72 23.64
C ALA A 1116 -35.70 -14.22 22.52
N VAL A 1117 -34.78 -15.08 22.07
CA VAL A 1117 -33.85 -14.77 20.97
C VAL A 1117 -34.60 -14.80 19.64
N GLN A 1118 -34.45 -13.73 18.86
CA GLN A 1118 -34.99 -13.64 17.51
C GLN A 1118 -34.16 -14.53 16.56
N PRO A 1119 -34.79 -15.37 15.71
CA PRO A 1119 -34.08 -16.09 14.67
C PRO A 1119 -33.32 -15.15 13.73
N VAL A 1120 -32.06 -15.46 13.37
CA VAL A 1120 -31.30 -14.66 12.38
C VAL A 1120 -32.00 -14.54 11.02
N SER A 1121 -32.84 -15.53 10.67
CA SER A 1121 -33.66 -15.48 9.45
C SER A 1121 -34.71 -14.36 9.45
N GLU A 1122 -35.03 -13.81 10.62
CA GLU A 1122 -35.94 -12.66 10.77
C GLU A 1122 -35.20 -11.32 10.86
N GLN A 1123 -33.88 -11.35 11.07
CA GLN A 1123 -33.05 -10.16 10.99
C GLN A 1123 -32.83 -9.76 9.52
N HIS A 1124 -32.56 -8.48 9.28
CA HIS A 1124 -32.14 -8.03 7.97
C HIS A 1124 -30.86 -8.74 7.55
N PHE A 1125 -30.71 -8.98 6.25
CA PHE A 1125 -29.56 -9.66 5.66
C PHE A 1125 -29.28 -11.08 6.18
N GLY A 1126 -30.24 -11.73 6.84
CA GLY A 1126 -30.05 -13.09 7.38
C GLY A 1126 -29.13 -13.14 8.60
N GLY A 1127 -28.94 -12.01 9.28
CA GLY A 1127 -28.15 -11.88 10.52
C GLY A 1127 -26.67 -11.56 10.33
N ASP A 1128 -26.17 -11.50 9.10
CA ASP A 1128 -24.82 -10.99 8.79
C ASP A 1128 -24.94 -9.51 8.42
N LEU A 1129 -24.35 -8.63 9.23
CA LEU A 1129 -24.63 -7.20 9.21
C LEU A 1129 -23.96 -6.49 8.05
N PHE A 1130 -22.76 -6.93 7.63
CA PHE A 1130 -22.04 -6.44 6.47
C PHE A 1130 -20.65 -7.13 6.35
N GLY A 1131 -20.25 -7.70 5.21
CA GLY A 1131 -19.03 -8.54 5.12
C GLY A 1131 -17.82 -8.00 4.33
N TRP A 1132 -17.81 -6.75 3.85
CA TRP A 1132 -16.80 -6.31 2.86
C TRP A 1132 -16.18 -4.90 3.07
N ASP A 1133 -16.32 -4.30 4.26
CA ASP A 1133 -15.92 -2.90 4.51
C ASP A 1133 -14.71 -2.88 5.44
N THR A 1134 -13.60 -2.42 4.88
CA THR A 1134 -12.31 -2.25 5.57
C THR A 1134 -12.05 -0.82 6.01
N THR A 1135 -12.94 0.13 5.68
CA THR A 1135 -12.77 1.53 6.08
C THR A 1135 -12.61 1.65 7.59
N GLN A 1136 -13.11 0.66 8.35
CA GLN A 1136 -13.15 0.69 9.81
C GLN A 1136 -13.90 1.95 10.30
N LEU A 1137 -14.95 2.35 9.59
CA LEU A 1137 -15.81 3.47 9.97
C LEU A 1137 -17.03 3.03 10.77
N TRP A 1138 -17.44 3.92 11.66
CA TRP A 1138 -18.71 3.82 12.36
C TRP A 1138 -19.86 4.08 11.39
N HIS A 1139 -20.80 3.14 11.29
CA HIS A 1139 -21.97 3.28 10.45
C HIS A 1139 -23.21 2.64 11.09
N TRP A 1140 -24.37 3.21 10.82
CA TRP A 1140 -25.65 2.71 11.27
C TRP A 1140 -26.14 1.57 10.38
N VAL A 1141 -26.47 0.43 10.96
CA VAL A 1141 -27.07 -0.71 10.27
C VAL A 1141 -28.45 -0.99 10.85
N ALA A 1142 -29.46 -1.08 9.97
CA ALA A 1142 -30.76 -1.61 10.32
C ALA A 1142 -30.63 -3.13 10.56
N LEU A 1143 -30.69 -3.52 11.83
CA LEU A 1143 -30.51 -4.91 12.28
C LEU A 1143 -31.75 -5.74 12.01
N SER A 1144 -32.91 -5.28 12.50
CA SER A 1144 -34.14 -6.07 12.49
C SER A 1144 -35.37 -5.22 12.85
N ARG A 1145 -36.57 -5.80 12.69
CA ARG A 1145 -37.80 -5.30 13.31
C ARG A 1145 -38.21 -6.17 14.48
N VAL A 1146 -38.64 -5.53 15.57
CA VAL A 1146 -39.15 -6.21 16.76
C VAL A 1146 -40.44 -5.59 17.29
N ALA A 1147 -41.38 -6.44 17.71
CA ALA A 1147 -42.59 -6.04 18.39
C ALA A 1147 -42.32 -5.82 19.88
N LEU A 1148 -42.45 -4.58 20.36
CA LEU A 1148 -42.40 -4.28 21.80
C LEU A 1148 -43.81 -4.02 22.33
N SER A 1149 -44.14 -4.63 23.47
CA SER A 1149 -45.40 -4.35 24.17
C SER A 1149 -45.19 -3.32 25.28
N PRO A 1150 -46.20 -2.51 25.64
CA PRO A 1150 -46.03 -1.47 26.65
C PRO A 1150 -45.54 -1.99 28.01
N GLY A 1151 -44.87 -1.12 28.76
CA GLY A 1151 -44.26 -1.36 30.07
C GLY A 1151 -42.79 -1.74 29.99
N ARG A 1152 -42.24 -2.16 31.14
CA ARG A 1152 -40.84 -2.59 31.24
C ARG A 1152 -40.55 -3.83 30.41
N ARG A 1153 -39.53 -3.74 29.55
CA ARG A 1153 -39.00 -4.80 28.70
C ARG A 1153 -37.50 -4.91 28.87
N GLN A 1154 -36.96 -6.09 28.60
CA GLN A 1154 -35.52 -6.30 28.51
C GLN A 1154 -35.11 -6.54 27.06
N LEU A 1155 -34.29 -5.64 26.51
CA LEU A 1155 -33.61 -5.83 25.24
C LEU A 1155 -32.24 -6.45 25.50
N SER A 1156 -31.82 -7.42 24.69
CA SER A 1156 -30.49 -8.00 24.80
C SER A 1156 -29.80 -8.11 23.44
N LEU A 1157 -28.52 -7.74 23.41
CA LEU A 1157 -27.61 -8.01 22.30
C LEU A 1157 -26.67 -9.13 22.74
N ILE A 1158 -26.66 -10.24 22.00
CA ILE A 1158 -25.85 -11.43 22.32
C ILE A 1158 -24.83 -11.60 21.21
N ALA A 1159 -23.57 -11.86 21.56
CA ALA A 1159 -22.52 -12.04 20.57
C ALA A 1159 -22.84 -13.26 19.69
N ARG A 1160 -22.85 -13.08 18.37
CA ARG A 1160 -22.81 -14.20 17.42
C ARG A 1160 -21.41 -14.37 16.87
N ARG A 1161 -20.71 -13.26 16.63
CA ARG A 1161 -19.30 -13.23 16.25
C ARG A 1161 -18.56 -12.20 17.10
N ALA A 1162 -17.38 -12.55 17.58
CA ALA A 1162 -16.52 -11.66 18.35
C ALA A 1162 -15.85 -10.62 17.44
N GLY A 1163 -15.29 -9.56 18.02
CA GLY A 1163 -14.68 -8.46 17.26
C GLY A 1163 -15.63 -7.31 16.91
N LEU A 1164 -16.93 -7.58 16.73
CA LEU A 1164 -17.93 -6.54 16.45
C LEU A 1164 -17.91 -5.49 17.55
N ARG A 1165 -17.80 -4.22 17.16
CA ARG A 1165 -17.89 -3.08 18.05
C ARG A 1165 -19.24 -2.43 17.87
N VAL A 1166 -19.94 -2.22 18.98
CA VAL A 1166 -21.26 -1.58 19.01
C VAL A 1166 -21.14 -0.34 19.89
N ASP A 1167 -21.53 0.82 19.39
CA ASP A 1167 -21.50 2.08 20.15
C ASP A 1167 -22.91 2.44 20.63
N ARG A 1168 -23.89 2.43 19.72
CA ARG A 1168 -25.26 2.88 20.01
C ARG A 1168 -26.30 1.90 19.48
N LEU A 1169 -27.43 1.87 20.18
CA LEU A 1169 -28.64 1.14 19.81
C LEU A 1169 -29.79 2.15 19.70
N PHE A 1170 -30.46 2.18 18.55
CA PHE A 1170 -31.59 3.09 18.31
C PHE A 1170 -32.81 2.29 17.85
N LEU A 1171 -33.95 2.48 18.51
CA LEU A 1171 -35.21 1.87 18.10
C LEU A 1171 -36.19 2.98 17.75
N THR A 1172 -36.86 2.87 16.61
CA THR A 1172 -37.91 3.82 16.19
C THR A 1172 -39.13 3.09 15.65
N ARG A 1173 -40.32 3.65 15.91
CA ARG A 1173 -41.60 3.19 15.34
C ARG A 1173 -41.91 3.81 13.99
N HIS A 1174 -41.08 4.74 13.54
CA HIS A 1174 -41.26 5.51 12.33
C HIS A 1174 -40.17 5.18 11.31
N ASP A 1175 -40.29 5.70 10.09
CA ASP A 1175 -39.31 5.48 9.01
C ASP A 1175 -38.10 6.45 9.10
N GLU A 1176 -37.87 7.06 10.27
CA GLU A 1176 -36.77 8.01 10.47
C GLU A 1176 -35.42 7.31 10.66
N LEU A 1177 -34.35 7.98 10.24
CA LEU A 1177 -32.99 7.50 10.45
C LEU A 1177 -32.53 7.85 11.87
N PRO A 1178 -31.64 7.02 12.46
CA PRO A 1178 -30.94 7.43 13.67
C PRO A 1178 -30.26 8.81 13.51
N PRO A 1179 -30.23 9.66 14.55
CA PRO A 1179 -29.54 10.95 14.49
C PRO A 1179 -28.05 10.81 14.14
N ASP A 1180 -27.47 11.86 13.55
CA ASP A 1180 -26.01 12.02 13.45
C ASP A 1180 -25.38 12.27 14.82
N ASP A 1181 -24.05 12.28 14.92
CA ASP A 1181 -23.37 12.43 16.21
C ASP A 1181 -23.64 13.80 16.86
N GLY A 1182 -23.70 14.85 16.05
CA GLY A 1182 -23.97 16.22 16.51
C GLY A 1182 -25.39 16.46 17.05
N ASN A 1183 -26.34 15.57 16.75
CA ASN A 1183 -27.73 15.64 17.21
C ASN A 1183 -28.16 14.41 18.03
N TRP A 1184 -27.21 13.54 18.41
CA TRP A 1184 -27.49 12.40 19.26
C TRP A 1184 -27.93 12.84 20.67
N GLY A 1185 -29.05 12.30 21.13
CA GLY A 1185 -29.56 12.47 22.49
C GLY A 1185 -30.04 11.14 23.04
N ALA A 1186 -29.35 10.61 24.07
CA ALA A 1186 -29.75 9.36 24.71
C ALA A 1186 -31.13 9.49 25.39
N SER A 1187 -31.88 8.39 25.40
CA SER A 1187 -33.17 8.29 26.09
C SER A 1187 -33.01 8.63 27.58
N PRO A 1188 -33.93 9.44 28.16
CA PRO A 1188 -33.93 9.71 29.59
C PRO A 1188 -33.96 8.43 30.42
N ARG A 1189 -33.35 8.47 31.61
CA ARG A 1189 -33.30 7.33 32.55
C ARG A 1189 -34.24 7.61 33.74
N GLU A 1190 -34.99 6.61 34.18
CA GLU A 1190 -35.88 6.72 35.34
C GLU A 1190 -35.13 7.26 36.59
N GLY A 1191 -35.66 8.29 37.24
CA GLY A 1191 -35.09 8.84 38.48
C GLY A 1191 -33.94 9.83 38.31
N ARG A 1192 -33.47 10.10 37.08
CA ARG A 1192 -32.65 11.29 36.76
C ARG A 1192 -33.56 12.40 36.23
N PRO A 1193 -33.51 13.65 36.75
CA PRO A 1193 -33.99 14.77 35.96
C PRO A 1193 -33.17 14.81 34.66
N VAL A 1194 -33.82 15.15 33.54
CA VAL A 1194 -33.17 15.35 32.23
C VAL A 1194 -31.88 16.14 32.45
N ASP A 1195 -30.73 15.47 32.35
CA ASP A 1195 -29.45 16.15 32.40
C ASP A 1195 -29.36 16.93 31.09
N LEU A 1196 -29.35 18.25 31.20
CA LEU A 1196 -29.34 19.20 30.10
C LEU A 1196 -27.96 19.19 29.42
N ARG A 1197 -27.51 18.05 28.91
CA ARG A 1197 -26.60 18.04 27.77
C ARG A 1197 -27.51 18.26 26.56
N HIS A 1198 -27.50 19.48 26.03
CA HIS A 1198 -28.31 19.96 24.90
C HIS A 1198 -29.71 20.53 25.25
N THR A 1199 -29.74 21.72 25.86
CA THR A 1199 -30.74 22.73 25.44
C THR A 1199 -30.04 23.83 24.66
N THR A 1200 -30.05 23.71 23.34
CA THR A 1200 -30.22 24.87 22.47
C THR A 1200 -31.59 24.72 21.83
N SER A 1201 -32.59 25.42 22.37
CA SER A 1201 -33.82 25.68 21.65
C SER A 1201 -33.47 26.49 20.41
N ASP A 1202 -33.67 25.90 19.24
CA ASP A 1202 -34.21 26.52 18.02
C ASP A 1202 -33.96 25.55 16.85
N ALA A 1203 -34.79 24.51 16.78
CA ALA A 1203 -35.02 23.83 15.50
C ALA A 1203 -36.01 24.70 14.70
N PRO A 1204 -35.67 25.20 13.50
CA PRO A 1204 -36.70 25.76 12.64
C PRO A 1204 -37.55 24.60 12.12
N ALA A 1205 -38.86 24.69 12.35
CA ALA A 1205 -39.83 23.81 11.71
C ALA A 1205 -39.69 23.95 10.18
N VAL A 1206 -39.20 22.88 9.53
CA VAL A 1206 -39.29 22.75 8.07
C VAL A 1206 -40.71 22.28 7.77
N GLU A 1207 -41.63 23.23 7.64
CA GLU A 1207 -42.91 22.99 6.99
C GLU A 1207 -42.66 22.65 5.52
N GLY A 1208 -43.18 21.51 5.09
CA GLY A 1208 -43.12 21.07 3.71
C GLY A 1208 -43.71 22.09 2.74
N ARG A 1209 -42.96 22.37 1.68
CA ARG A 1209 -43.53 22.78 0.39
C ARG A 1209 -43.09 21.79 -0.65
N CYS A 1210 -44.09 21.07 -1.18
CA CYS A 1210 -44.00 20.32 -2.41
C CYS A 1210 -43.44 21.20 -3.53
N ALA A 1211 -42.70 20.52 -4.41
CA ALA A 1211 -42.27 20.93 -5.73
C ALA A 1211 -43.28 21.80 -6.49
N GLU A 1212 -42.78 22.90 -7.05
CA GLU A 1212 -43.12 23.32 -8.40
C GLU A 1212 -41.81 23.46 -9.17
N GLU A 1213 -41.88 23.00 -10.41
CA GLU A 1213 -40.84 22.91 -11.43
C GLU A 1213 -40.15 24.26 -11.70
N ASP A 1214 -38.85 24.24 -11.97
CA ASP A 1214 -38.26 25.22 -12.88
C ASP A 1214 -37.09 24.57 -13.64
N GLU A 1215 -37.30 24.48 -14.96
CA GLU A 1215 -36.31 24.16 -15.98
C GLU A 1215 -35.15 25.19 -15.96
N HIS A 1216 -33.98 24.74 -16.43
CA HIS A 1216 -32.73 25.48 -16.71
C HIS A 1216 -31.71 25.59 -15.55
N ARG A 1217 -30.85 24.57 -15.43
CA ARG A 1217 -29.46 24.59 -15.94
C ARG A 1217 -28.76 23.28 -15.69
#